data_AF-A0A919RMU8-F1
#
_entry.id   AF-A0A919RMU8-F1
#
_cell.length_a   1.000
_cell.length_b   1.000
_cell.length_c   1.000
_cell.angle_alpha   90.00
_cell.angle_beta   90.00
_cell.angle_gamma   90.00
#
_symmetry.space_group_name_H-M   'P 1'
#
loop_
_entity.id
_entity.type
_entity.pdbx_description
1 polymer ?
#
loop_
_entity_poly.entity_id
_entity_poly.type
_entity_poly.pdbx_seq_one_letter_code
_entity_poly.pdbx_strand_id
1 'polypeptide(L)'
;MVVEPAQSPVRAAETLPAWRRTQIALAVVTLSAFALYAFGLPANVVNTYYAAAAISMTESWSNFLFGAFDPSGFITIDKPPGGIWPQALSVMLFGPHTWALLLPQVLAATATVPLLFAVVRRFAGDSAGLIAAAVMAGTPSVVVSTRLNLPDAFLVLTLVAAAWTATRMRRDDRWRWPLLTGLLVGYAFNIKLVQGLVVLAPLLAVHLAFGSGTLRRRLVKVTATGAMALAVSSAWLVLVAFVSGRPYIDGSTGDSGFEMAFVYNLWGRVSEVAHGVFPPVLPDGMPVPLDHGGPAGVARLFNAEVGDQVSWLLPFALIGLLAGVIAAWRRRSRADAPGTHTTDADALKAGWLLWGGWLVVYGAAVSSAQSIHPYYTSVLGPAVGALAGGGAVAMRGAWRSRAPLGWTLPAAVAATGALAAVLVGRAGSFLPGLAAVPVVGAVVYCAALLAGRYTGRGRGVRRVVMGTGAVLTLAPLALWSLSALYTPPNALAAFFMTFDPAAGPPPAREERAEPDRTQEPEGLPATVDQWMTVGADPKLVAYIKERSSGEEYDLATTATTAAAPYIWTHRMRVIPMGGFAGTAPALTADGLAELVGAGRLRFVLIGGFAYNSDTALERKAWVVANCRRIPAAQYTDNALTARSSALFDCR
;
A
#
# COMPACT_ATOMS: atom_id res chain seq x y z
N MET A 1 75.29 12.10 27.52
CA MET A 1 73.88 12.38 27.89
C MET A 1 73.04 11.95 26.69
N VAL A 2 72.60 10.68 26.69
CA VAL A 2 71.84 10.09 25.58
C VAL A 2 70.37 10.23 25.94
N VAL A 3 69.62 10.99 25.14
CA VAL A 3 68.19 11.21 25.31
C VAL A 3 67.45 10.00 24.73
N GLU A 4 66.75 9.27 25.58
CA GLU A 4 65.82 8.20 25.18
C GLU A 4 64.55 8.83 24.59
N PRO A 5 64.07 8.42 23.40
CA PRO A 5 62.83 8.94 22.86
C PRO A 5 61.63 8.29 23.56
N ALA A 6 60.82 9.12 24.22
CA ALA A 6 59.54 8.73 24.78
C ALA A 6 58.62 8.17 23.68
N GLN A 7 58.30 6.87 23.75
CA GLN A 7 57.26 6.28 22.94
C GLN A 7 55.91 6.84 23.38
N SER A 8 55.33 7.71 22.56
CA SER A 8 53.94 8.13 22.71
C SER A 8 53.03 6.93 22.40
N PRO A 9 52.08 6.56 23.29
CA PRO A 9 51.13 5.52 22.97
C PRO A 9 50.16 6.09 21.93
N VAL A 10 50.34 5.68 20.67
CA VAL A 10 49.31 5.84 19.64
C VAL A 10 48.08 5.10 20.17
N ARG A 11 47.10 5.85 20.70
CA ARG A 11 45.80 5.31 21.08
C ARG A 11 45.21 4.68 19.81
N ALA A 12 45.25 3.35 19.72
CA ALA A 12 44.50 2.62 18.72
C ALA A 12 43.04 3.09 18.84
N ALA A 13 42.51 3.68 17.77
CA ALA A 13 41.13 4.16 17.77
C ALA A 13 40.21 3.00 18.18
N GLU A 14 39.63 3.09 19.39
CA GLU A 14 38.76 2.04 19.92
C GLU A 14 37.56 1.88 18.99
N THR A 15 37.51 0.76 18.26
CA THR A 15 36.37 0.48 17.39
C THR A 15 35.14 0.26 18.26
N LEU A 16 34.07 1.02 18.00
CA LEU A 16 32.81 0.91 18.74
C LEU A 16 32.32 -0.54 18.88
N PRO A 17 31.75 -0.94 20.04
CA PRO A 17 31.13 -2.25 20.22
C PRO A 17 30.10 -2.60 19.13
N ALA A 18 29.99 -3.88 18.79
CA ALA A 18 29.11 -4.33 17.69
C ALA A 18 27.64 -3.90 17.87
N TRP A 19 27.11 -3.96 19.09
CA TRP A 19 25.74 -3.53 19.37
C TRP A 19 25.54 -2.03 19.11
N ARG A 20 26.53 -1.16 19.43
CA ARG A 20 26.46 0.27 19.14
C ARG A 20 26.43 0.52 17.64
N ARG A 21 27.26 -0.20 16.87
CA ARG A 21 27.26 -0.12 15.39
C ARG A 21 25.91 -0.54 14.81
N THR A 22 25.30 -1.61 15.31
CA THR A 22 23.96 -2.03 14.89
C THR A 22 22.92 -0.94 15.18
N GLN A 23 22.95 -0.33 16.36
CA GLN A 23 22.01 0.74 16.71
C GLN A 23 22.19 1.98 15.84
N ILE A 24 23.44 2.40 15.59
CA ILE A 24 23.73 3.52 14.69
C ILE A 24 23.24 3.21 13.27
N ALA A 25 23.54 2.02 12.74
CA ALA A 25 23.08 1.62 11.41
C ALA A 25 21.55 1.60 11.32
N LEU A 26 20.87 1.10 12.35
CA LEU A 26 19.41 1.11 12.40
C LEU A 26 18.85 2.53 12.45
N ALA A 27 19.45 3.41 13.25
CA ALA A 27 19.08 4.81 13.35
C ALA A 27 19.25 5.51 12.00
N VAL A 28 20.37 5.29 11.31
CA VAL A 28 20.61 5.82 9.95
C VAL A 28 19.54 5.33 8.98
N VAL A 29 19.27 4.03 8.92
CA VAL A 29 18.23 3.49 8.01
C VAL A 29 16.85 4.07 8.33
N THR A 30 16.51 4.20 9.62
CA THR A 30 15.20 4.72 10.05
C THR A 30 15.07 6.21 9.72
N LEU A 31 16.11 7.01 9.97
CA LEU A 31 16.14 8.44 9.64
C LEU A 31 16.15 8.68 8.14
N SER A 32 16.88 7.87 7.37
CA SER A 32 16.83 7.89 5.89
C SER A 32 15.45 7.55 5.36
N ALA A 33 14.78 6.55 5.94
CA ALA A 33 13.40 6.21 5.58
C ALA A 33 12.44 7.37 5.88
N PHE A 34 12.52 7.95 7.08
CA PHE A 34 11.72 9.13 7.43
C PHE A 34 11.97 10.30 6.47
N ALA A 35 13.24 10.63 6.19
CA ALA A 35 13.58 11.70 5.27
C ALA A 35 13.04 11.44 3.86
N LEU A 36 13.11 10.20 3.37
CA LEU A 36 12.57 9.79 2.08
C LEU A 36 11.04 9.92 2.03
N TYR A 37 10.34 9.46 3.07
CA TYR A 37 8.88 9.47 3.13
C TYR A 37 8.31 10.87 3.38
N ALA A 38 8.99 11.68 4.19
CA ALA A 38 8.58 13.04 4.52
C ALA A 38 9.04 14.09 3.49
N PHE A 39 9.82 13.70 2.48
CA PHE A 39 10.36 14.65 1.51
C PHE A 39 9.23 15.35 0.74
N GLY A 40 9.24 16.69 0.78
CA GLY A 40 8.27 17.54 0.07
C GLY A 40 6.84 17.43 0.61
N LEU A 41 6.63 16.94 1.83
CA LEU A 41 5.29 16.64 2.38
C LEU A 41 4.26 17.79 2.24
N PRO A 42 4.59 19.08 2.49
CA PRO A 42 3.62 20.16 2.36
C PRO A 42 3.07 20.39 0.95
N ALA A 43 3.85 20.06 -0.08
CA ALA A 43 3.51 20.27 -1.49
C ALA A 43 3.17 18.97 -2.22
N ASN A 44 3.03 17.86 -1.49
CA ASN A 44 2.83 16.55 -2.10
C ASN A 44 1.39 16.39 -2.62
N VAL A 45 1.23 15.56 -3.64
CA VAL A 45 -0.10 15.12 -4.10
C VAL A 45 -0.75 14.23 -3.04
N VAL A 46 -2.10 14.23 -3.00
CA VAL A 46 -2.90 13.40 -2.09
C VAL A 46 -3.94 12.63 -2.88
N ASN A 47 -4.32 11.45 -2.39
CA ASN A 47 -5.53 10.78 -2.83
C ASN A 47 -6.73 11.57 -2.28
N THR A 48 -7.43 12.27 -3.18
CA THR A 48 -8.52 13.19 -2.82
C THR A 48 -9.70 12.46 -2.18
N TYR A 49 -9.96 11.20 -2.55
CA TYR A 49 -11.04 10.40 -1.97
C TYR A 49 -10.88 10.21 -0.46
N TYR A 50 -9.71 9.71 -0.03
CA TYR A 50 -9.43 9.57 1.41
C TYR A 50 -9.19 10.93 2.09
N ALA A 51 -8.73 11.94 1.35
CA ALA A 51 -8.49 13.26 1.91
C ALA A 51 -9.81 13.98 2.22
N ALA A 52 -10.82 13.86 1.34
CA ALA A 52 -12.17 14.31 1.57
C ALA A 52 -12.77 13.64 2.82
N ALA A 53 -12.66 12.31 2.91
CA ALA A 53 -13.12 11.58 4.10
C ALA A 53 -12.44 12.05 5.39
N ALA A 54 -11.11 12.18 5.40
CA ALA A 54 -10.38 12.64 6.58
C ALA A 54 -10.82 14.03 7.07
N ILE A 55 -11.17 14.94 6.15
CA ILE A 55 -11.74 16.25 6.49
C ILE A 55 -13.17 16.12 6.99
N SER A 56 -14.01 15.38 6.27
CA SER A 56 -15.42 15.20 6.62
C SER A 56 -15.59 14.59 8.01
N MET A 57 -14.67 13.71 8.40
CA MET A 57 -14.54 13.16 9.74
C MET A 57 -14.23 14.21 10.81
N THR A 58 -13.75 15.40 10.46
CA THR A 58 -13.48 16.50 11.41
C THR A 58 -14.72 17.33 11.75
N GLU A 59 -15.77 17.22 10.96
CA GLU A 59 -17.00 18.02 11.14
C GLU A 59 -17.87 17.50 12.30
N SER A 60 -17.83 16.20 12.61
CA SER A 60 -18.55 15.64 13.75
C SER A 60 -17.96 14.32 14.24
N TRP A 61 -18.22 13.97 15.50
CA TRP A 61 -17.86 12.65 16.03
C TRP A 61 -18.61 11.50 15.35
N SER A 62 -19.81 11.75 14.81
CA SER A 62 -20.52 10.78 13.98
C SER A 62 -19.74 10.49 12.70
N ASN A 63 -19.36 11.54 11.97
CA ASN A 63 -18.56 11.41 10.76
C ASN A 63 -17.23 10.72 11.05
N PHE A 64 -16.57 11.07 12.16
CA PHE A 64 -15.35 10.42 12.61
C PHE A 64 -15.54 8.92 12.85
N LEU A 65 -16.59 8.53 13.59
CA LEU A 65 -16.83 7.13 13.94
C LEU A 65 -17.14 6.26 12.71
N PHE A 66 -17.96 6.79 11.79
CA PHE A 66 -18.43 6.05 10.61
C PHE A 66 -17.54 6.19 9.38
N GLY A 67 -16.58 7.11 9.37
CA GLY A 67 -15.76 7.34 8.17
C GLY A 67 -16.58 7.99 7.06
N ALA A 68 -17.36 9.01 7.40
CA ALA A 68 -18.11 9.78 6.40
C ALA A 68 -17.15 10.34 5.34
N PHE A 69 -17.53 10.20 4.08
CA PHE A 69 -16.80 10.74 2.94
C PHE A 69 -17.05 12.24 2.79
N ASP A 70 -18.28 12.69 2.96
CA ASP A 70 -18.70 14.10 2.79
C ASP A 70 -19.00 14.79 4.14
N PRO A 71 -18.85 16.14 4.21
CA PRO A 71 -19.06 16.91 5.44
C PRO A 71 -20.44 16.72 6.07
N SER A 72 -21.44 16.48 5.23
CA SER A 72 -22.84 16.35 5.63
C SER A 72 -23.19 14.95 6.13
N GLY A 73 -22.29 13.98 6.00
CA GLY A 73 -22.52 12.61 6.44
C GLY A 73 -23.53 11.84 5.60
N PHE A 74 -23.61 12.10 4.28
CA PHE A 74 -24.49 11.32 3.39
C PHE A 74 -23.99 9.90 3.19
N ILE A 75 -22.69 9.72 2.95
CA ILE A 75 -22.12 8.40 2.62
C ILE A 75 -20.78 8.17 3.31
N THR A 76 -20.45 6.91 3.63
CA THR A 76 -19.12 6.52 4.11
C THR A 76 -18.13 6.35 2.95
N ILE A 77 -16.87 6.12 3.27
CA ILE A 77 -15.96 5.45 2.32
C ILE A 77 -16.29 3.95 2.18
N ASP A 78 -15.78 3.31 1.13
CA ASP A 78 -15.99 1.91 0.72
C ASP A 78 -15.28 0.87 1.62
N LYS A 79 -14.96 1.23 2.86
CA LYS A 79 -14.28 0.37 3.86
C LYS A 79 -14.37 0.98 5.27
N PRO A 80 -14.11 0.20 6.33
CA PRO A 80 -14.06 0.76 7.68
C PRO A 80 -12.94 1.81 7.82
N PRO A 81 -13.10 2.83 8.69
CA PRO A 81 -12.24 4.00 8.75
C PRO A 81 -10.93 3.83 9.54
N GLY A 82 -10.56 2.60 9.95
CA GLY A 82 -9.42 2.38 10.84
C GLY A 82 -8.07 2.87 10.29
N GLY A 83 -7.92 2.93 8.96
CA GLY A 83 -6.74 3.52 8.30
C GLY A 83 -6.75 5.04 8.21
N ILE A 84 -7.93 5.66 8.35
CA ILE A 84 -8.16 7.10 8.14
C ILE A 84 -8.34 7.84 9.48
N TRP A 85 -8.78 7.19 10.55
CA TRP A 85 -8.86 7.79 11.90
C TRP A 85 -7.58 8.55 12.30
N PRO A 86 -6.36 8.00 12.13
CA PRO A 86 -5.15 8.74 12.50
C PRO A 86 -4.94 10.00 11.65
N GLN A 87 -5.35 9.97 10.38
CA GLN A 87 -5.27 11.12 9.47
C GLN A 87 -6.25 12.21 9.89
N ALA A 88 -7.51 11.85 10.16
CA ALA A 88 -8.53 12.77 10.64
C ALA A 88 -8.13 13.40 11.99
N LEU A 89 -7.62 12.62 12.94
CA LEU A 89 -7.11 13.15 14.22
C LEU A 89 -5.96 14.14 14.02
N SER A 90 -5.04 13.86 13.09
CA SER A 90 -3.94 14.78 12.77
C SER A 90 -4.46 16.08 12.18
N VAL A 91 -5.46 16.02 11.30
CA VAL A 91 -6.13 17.21 10.74
C VAL A 91 -6.88 17.99 11.81
N MET A 92 -7.56 17.33 12.76
CA MET A 92 -8.21 17.99 13.90
C MET A 92 -7.19 18.73 14.79
N LEU A 93 -6.00 18.17 14.98
CA LEU A 93 -4.96 18.75 15.86
C LEU A 93 -4.17 19.89 15.20
N PHE A 94 -3.85 19.75 13.92
CA PHE A 94 -2.92 20.66 13.24
C PHE A 94 -3.56 21.49 12.13
N GLY A 95 -4.85 21.28 11.87
CA GLY A 95 -5.56 21.89 10.75
C GLY A 95 -5.37 21.13 9.44
N PRO A 96 -6.12 21.53 8.40
CA PRO A 96 -6.24 20.79 7.15
C PRO A 96 -5.09 21.04 6.16
N HIS A 97 -3.86 20.94 6.65
CA HIS A 97 -2.67 21.04 5.82
C HIS A 97 -2.33 19.68 5.22
N THR A 98 -1.80 19.67 3.99
CA THR A 98 -1.29 18.44 3.34
C THR A 98 -0.31 17.69 4.23
N TRP A 99 0.65 18.39 4.85
CA TRP A 99 1.62 17.74 5.73
C TRP A 99 0.95 17.12 6.97
N ALA A 100 -0.09 17.75 7.52
CA ALA A 100 -0.82 17.25 8.69
C ALA A 100 -1.61 16.00 8.33
N LEU A 101 -2.27 15.98 7.16
CA LEU A 101 -2.94 14.79 6.63
C LEU A 101 -1.96 13.63 6.42
N LEU A 102 -0.76 13.91 5.87
CA LEU A 102 0.18 12.87 5.46
C LEU A 102 1.14 12.39 6.56
N LEU A 103 1.32 13.17 7.62
CA LEU A 103 2.25 12.84 8.71
C LEU A 103 1.97 11.47 9.36
N PRO A 104 0.72 11.09 9.66
CA PRO A 104 0.45 9.84 10.39
C PRO A 104 0.93 8.59 9.65
N GLN A 105 0.70 8.48 8.33
CA GLN A 105 1.17 7.31 7.58
C GLN A 105 2.69 7.30 7.39
N VAL A 106 3.32 8.48 7.26
CA VAL A 106 4.79 8.61 7.23
C VAL A 106 5.38 8.03 8.52
N LEU A 107 4.83 8.43 9.67
CA LEU A 107 5.25 7.92 10.97
C LEU A 107 4.99 6.40 11.08
N ALA A 108 3.87 5.90 10.56
CA ALA A 108 3.54 4.48 10.60
C ALA A 108 4.54 3.63 9.78
N ALA A 109 4.85 4.07 8.55
CA ALA A 109 5.84 3.40 7.70
C ALA A 109 7.25 3.48 8.31
N THR A 110 7.66 4.65 8.82
CA THR A 110 8.94 4.81 9.52
C THR A 110 9.03 3.90 10.74
N ALA A 111 7.97 3.76 11.54
CA ALA A 111 7.94 2.87 12.70
C ALA A 111 8.02 1.38 12.33
N THR A 112 7.57 1.02 11.12
CA THR A 112 7.66 -0.36 10.62
C THR A 112 9.11 -0.80 10.42
N VAL A 113 10.01 0.11 10.05
CA VAL A 113 11.43 -0.18 9.78
C VAL A 113 12.16 -0.77 11.01
N PRO A 114 12.22 -0.11 12.17
CA PRO A 114 12.85 -0.66 13.36
C PRO A 114 12.06 -1.81 13.98
N LEU A 115 10.74 -1.86 13.80
CA LEU A 115 9.93 -2.99 14.26
C LEU A 115 10.27 -4.27 13.48
N LEU A 116 10.36 -4.18 12.15
CA LEU A 116 10.77 -5.30 11.30
C LEU A 116 12.19 -5.77 11.65
N PHE A 117 13.13 -4.84 11.86
CA PHE A 117 14.46 -5.16 12.41
C PHE A 117 14.35 -5.97 13.70
N ALA A 118 13.50 -5.55 14.65
CA ALA A 118 13.36 -6.19 15.95
C ALA A 118 12.76 -7.61 15.86
N VAL A 119 11.90 -7.88 14.88
CA VAL A 119 11.37 -9.22 14.62
C VAL A 119 12.43 -10.08 13.93
N VAL A 120 13.03 -9.60 12.85
CA VAL A 120 13.96 -10.37 12.01
C VAL A 120 15.27 -10.66 12.73
N ARG A 121 15.76 -9.76 13.59
CA ARG A 121 16.97 -10.03 14.39
C ARG A 121 16.83 -11.22 15.33
N ARG A 122 15.61 -11.52 15.79
CA ARG A 122 15.33 -12.69 16.65
C ARG A 122 15.25 -13.99 15.86
N PHE A 123 15.06 -13.90 14.55
CA PHE A 123 15.01 -15.02 13.62
C PHE A 123 16.40 -15.36 13.06
N ALA A 124 17.15 -14.36 12.58
CA ALA A 124 18.39 -14.58 11.84
C ALA A 124 19.55 -13.64 12.23
N GLY A 125 19.43 -12.92 13.36
CA GLY A 125 20.48 -12.05 13.90
C GLY A 125 20.50 -10.63 13.35
N ASP A 126 21.35 -9.78 13.93
CA ASP A 126 21.37 -8.33 13.67
C ASP A 126 21.60 -7.96 12.21
N SER A 127 22.48 -8.67 11.50
CA SER A 127 22.72 -8.40 10.07
C SER A 127 21.50 -8.67 9.21
N ALA A 128 20.76 -9.75 9.48
CA ALA A 128 19.52 -10.03 8.77
C ALA A 128 18.46 -8.96 9.06
N GLY A 129 18.37 -8.52 10.32
CA GLY A 129 17.48 -7.44 10.72
C GLY A 129 17.78 -6.12 9.99
N LEU A 130 19.06 -5.73 9.90
CA LEU A 130 19.45 -4.48 9.23
C LEU A 130 19.14 -4.53 7.72
N ILE A 131 19.39 -5.68 7.08
CA ILE A 131 19.03 -5.87 5.67
C ILE A 131 17.50 -5.77 5.50
N ALA A 132 16.73 -6.45 6.35
CA ALA A 132 15.27 -6.38 6.26
C ALA A 132 14.73 -4.96 6.45
N ALA A 133 15.28 -4.19 7.39
CA ALA A 133 14.95 -2.79 7.59
C ALA A 133 15.29 -1.93 6.36
N ALA A 134 16.46 -2.11 5.76
CA ALA A 134 16.85 -1.38 4.56
C ALA A 134 15.98 -1.73 3.34
N VAL A 135 15.62 -3.01 3.17
CA VAL A 135 14.71 -3.45 2.10
C VAL A 135 13.33 -2.85 2.29
N MET A 136 12.77 -2.89 3.50
CA MET A 136 11.48 -2.26 3.80
C MET A 136 11.53 -0.75 3.54
N ALA A 137 12.61 -0.08 3.96
CA ALA A 137 12.79 1.35 3.78
C ALA A 137 12.78 1.78 2.31
N GLY A 138 13.42 0.99 1.44
CA GLY A 138 13.60 1.30 0.01
C GLY A 138 12.82 0.40 -0.94
N THR A 139 11.69 -0.19 -0.52
CA THR A 139 10.80 -0.92 -1.45
C THR A 139 9.92 0.11 -2.19
N PRO A 140 9.90 0.14 -3.54
CA PRO A 140 9.24 1.20 -4.29
C PRO A 140 7.74 1.37 -3.96
N SER A 141 6.97 0.28 -3.90
CA SER A 141 5.56 0.35 -3.48
C SER A 141 5.36 0.88 -2.06
N VAL A 142 6.29 0.60 -1.14
CA VAL A 142 6.26 1.13 0.22
C VAL A 142 6.51 2.64 0.20
N VAL A 143 7.54 3.10 -0.52
CA VAL A 143 7.86 4.53 -0.62
C VAL A 143 6.67 5.31 -1.17
N VAL A 144 6.12 4.83 -2.29
CA VAL A 144 5.02 5.49 -2.98
C VAL A 144 3.73 5.50 -2.17
N SER A 145 3.32 4.35 -1.62
CA SER A 145 2.09 4.27 -0.82
C SER A 145 2.15 5.10 0.46
N THR A 146 3.34 5.24 1.05
CA THR A 146 3.55 6.04 2.28
C THR A 146 3.45 7.54 2.01
N ARG A 147 3.86 7.99 0.83
CA ARG A 147 3.81 9.41 0.47
C ARG A 147 2.39 9.88 0.15
N LEU A 148 1.45 8.96 -0.04
CA LEU A 148 0.03 9.26 -0.19
C LEU A 148 -0.75 8.88 1.08
N ASN A 149 -1.95 9.43 1.24
CA ASN A 149 -2.86 9.14 2.35
C ASN A 149 -3.61 7.81 2.20
N LEU A 150 -2.92 6.78 1.73
CA LEU A 150 -3.46 5.43 1.63
C LEU A 150 -3.42 4.71 2.99
N PRO A 151 -4.32 3.74 3.24
CA PRO A 151 -4.33 2.96 4.48
C PRO A 151 -3.15 1.97 4.61
N ASP A 152 -2.41 1.72 3.53
CA ASP A 152 -1.40 0.66 3.43
C ASP A 152 -0.27 0.76 4.46
N ALA A 153 0.22 1.96 4.78
CA ALA A 153 1.29 2.11 5.77
C ALA A 153 0.85 1.66 7.17
N PHE A 154 -0.39 2.01 7.57
CA PHE A 154 -0.98 1.57 8.83
C PHE A 154 -1.25 0.07 8.84
N LEU A 155 -1.72 -0.47 7.71
CA LEU A 155 -1.92 -1.89 7.54
C LEU A 155 -0.61 -2.64 7.77
N VAL A 156 0.45 -2.28 7.05
CA VAL A 156 1.75 -2.98 7.15
C VAL A 156 2.33 -2.87 8.55
N LEU A 157 2.30 -1.69 9.18
CA LEU A 157 2.74 -1.53 10.57
C LEU A 157 1.99 -2.48 11.52
N THR A 158 0.66 -2.51 11.40
CA THR A 158 -0.22 -3.34 12.24
C THR A 158 0.07 -4.82 12.05
N LEU A 159 0.24 -5.28 10.81
CA LEU A 159 0.54 -6.67 10.51
C LEU A 159 1.95 -7.08 10.99
N VAL A 160 2.95 -6.20 10.88
CA VAL A 160 4.30 -6.46 11.41
C VAL A 160 4.29 -6.44 12.95
N ALA A 161 3.46 -5.61 13.58
CA ALA A 161 3.21 -5.66 15.03
C ALA A 161 2.52 -6.97 15.44
N ALA A 162 1.57 -7.47 14.64
CA ALA A 162 0.96 -8.79 14.83
C ALA A 162 2.01 -9.90 14.72
N ALA A 163 2.92 -9.83 13.74
CA ALA A 163 4.06 -10.75 13.64
C ALA A 163 4.94 -10.70 14.88
N TRP A 164 5.26 -9.50 15.37
CA TRP A 164 6.05 -9.33 16.59
C TRP A 164 5.37 -9.94 17.81
N THR A 165 4.07 -9.70 18.03
CA THR A 165 3.32 -10.32 19.15
C THR A 165 3.21 -11.84 18.98
N ALA A 166 3.06 -12.35 17.76
CA ALA A 166 3.05 -13.79 17.49
C ALA A 166 4.40 -14.45 17.85
N THR A 167 5.53 -13.78 17.63
CA THR A 167 6.83 -14.29 18.12
C THR A 167 6.90 -14.38 19.65
N ARG A 168 6.14 -13.53 20.37
CA ARG A 168 6.01 -13.60 21.83
C ARG A 168 5.05 -14.70 22.25
N MET A 169 3.89 -14.83 21.60
CA MET A 169 2.91 -15.90 21.82
C MET A 169 3.56 -17.29 21.75
N ARG A 170 4.54 -17.46 20.85
CA ARG A 170 5.32 -18.70 20.73
C ARG A 170 6.13 -19.05 21.97
N ARG A 171 6.76 -18.05 22.61
CA ARG A 171 7.74 -18.23 23.70
C ARG A 171 7.14 -18.08 25.09
N ASP A 172 6.28 -17.09 25.26
CA ASP A 172 5.68 -16.70 26.53
C ASP A 172 4.27 -17.26 26.62
N ASP A 173 3.99 -17.88 27.75
CA ASP A 173 2.77 -18.62 27.98
C ASP A 173 1.56 -17.74 28.33
N ARG A 174 1.79 -16.44 28.55
CA ARG A 174 0.76 -15.44 28.92
C ARG A 174 -0.30 -15.25 27.82
N TRP A 175 -1.57 -15.14 28.24
CA TRP A 175 -2.74 -14.90 27.39
C TRP A 175 -2.75 -13.56 26.66
N ARG A 176 -2.02 -12.55 27.15
CA ARG A 176 -1.95 -11.25 26.47
C ARG A 176 -1.43 -11.37 25.04
N TRP A 177 -0.56 -12.31 24.73
CA TRP A 177 0.04 -12.41 23.39
C TRP A 177 -0.92 -12.93 22.32
N PRO A 178 -1.62 -14.08 22.50
CA PRO A 178 -2.64 -14.49 21.52
C PRO A 178 -3.74 -13.44 21.36
N LEU A 179 -4.17 -12.81 22.46
CA LEU A 179 -5.19 -11.75 22.40
C LEU A 179 -4.69 -10.49 21.66
N LEU A 180 -3.46 -10.03 21.92
CA LEU A 180 -2.87 -8.90 21.19
C LEU A 180 -2.62 -9.23 19.71
N THR A 181 -2.20 -10.45 19.39
CA THR A 181 -2.06 -10.89 17.99
C THR A 181 -3.42 -10.85 17.29
N GLY A 182 -4.47 -11.40 17.92
CA GLY A 182 -5.83 -11.36 17.37
C GLY A 182 -6.36 -9.93 17.22
N LEU A 183 -6.17 -9.09 18.24
CA LEU A 183 -6.59 -7.69 18.24
C LEU A 183 -5.93 -6.91 17.09
N LEU A 184 -4.63 -7.07 16.88
CA LEU A 184 -3.92 -6.39 15.79
C LEU A 184 -4.38 -6.90 14.41
N VAL A 185 -4.59 -8.21 14.24
CA VAL A 185 -5.12 -8.75 12.99
C VAL A 185 -6.55 -8.27 12.72
N GLY A 186 -7.41 -8.21 13.75
CA GLY A 186 -8.76 -7.66 13.60
C GLY A 186 -8.77 -6.15 13.37
N TYR A 187 -7.83 -5.41 13.95
CA TYR A 187 -7.65 -4.00 13.63
C TYR A 187 -7.18 -3.81 12.19
N ALA A 188 -6.31 -4.68 11.68
CA ALA A 188 -5.91 -4.68 10.27
C ALA A 188 -7.11 -4.88 9.32
N PHE A 189 -8.12 -5.66 9.71
CA PHE A 189 -9.39 -5.74 8.97
C PHE A 189 -10.15 -4.41 8.97
N ASN A 190 -10.16 -3.68 10.08
CA ASN A 190 -10.77 -2.34 10.12
C ASN A 190 -9.94 -1.27 9.38
N ILE A 191 -8.71 -1.59 8.95
CA ILE A 191 -7.92 -0.73 8.07
C ILE A 191 -8.19 -1.04 6.59
N LYS A 192 -8.13 -2.34 6.22
CA LYS A 192 -8.20 -2.76 4.81
C LYS A 192 -8.84 -4.14 4.61
N LEU A 193 -9.91 -4.41 5.36
CA LEU A 193 -10.81 -5.56 5.21
C LEU A 193 -10.05 -6.90 5.15
N VAL A 194 -10.48 -7.82 4.29
CA VAL A 194 -9.98 -9.20 4.22
C VAL A 194 -8.47 -9.26 3.95
N GLN A 195 -7.89 -8.25 3.30
CA GLN A 195 -6.43 -8.17 3.13
C GLN A 195 -5.70 -8.20 4.48
N GLY A 196 -6.27 -7.58 5.53
CA GLY A 196 -5.70 -7.62 6.88
C GLY A 196 -5.75 -9.00 7.56
N LEU A 197 -6.64 -9.90 7.12
CA LEU A 197 -6.79 -11.25 7.70
C LEU A 197 -5.87 -12.29 7.05
N VAL A 198 -5.36 -12.03 5.84
CA VAL A 198 -4.53 -12.98 5.08
C VAL A 198 -3.31 -13.45 5.89
N VAL A 199 -2.73 -12.57 6.71
CA VAL A 199 -1.57 -12.90 7.57
C VAL A 199 -1.88 -13.93 8.65
N LEU A 200 -3.15 -14.13 9.01
CA LEU A 200 -3.53 -14.95 10.15
C LEU A 200 -3.04 -16.39 9.97
N ALA A 201 -3.15 -16.94 8.76
CA ALA A 201 -2.73 -18.30 8.44
C ALA A 201 -1.25 -18.59 8.81
N PRO A 202 -0.24 -17.84 8.30
CA PRO A 202 1.15 -18.07 8.69
C PRO A 202 1.42 -17.79 10.18
N LEU A 203 0.76 -16.83 10.82
CA LEU A 203 0.94 -16.56 12.26
C LEU A 203 0.48 -17.74 13.13
N LEU A 204 -0.70 -18.28 12.84
CA LEU A 204 -1.27 -19.42 13.56
C LEU A 204 -0.48 -20.70 13.29
N ALA A 205 -0.07 -20.94 12.03
CA ALA A 205 0.74 -22.10 11.66
C ALA A 205 2.07 -22.15 12.43
N VAL A 206 2.73 -20.99 12.59
CA VAL A 206 3.97 -20.88 13.37
C VAL A 206 3.75 -21.22 14.84
N HIS A 207 2.63 -20.79 15.43
CA HIS A 207 2.34 -21.11 16.83
C HIS A 207 1.99 -22.59 17.04
N LEU A 208 1.22 -23.19 16.14
CA LEU A 208 0.90 -24.61 16.21
C LEU A 208 2.16 -25.47 16.10
N ALA A 209 3.04 -25.17 15.14
CA ALA A 209 4.25 -25.92 14.91
C ALA A 209 5.30 -25.73 16.01
N PHE A 210 5.54 -24.49 16.44
CA PHE A 210 6.72 -24.13 17.26
C PHE A 210 6.40 -23.43 18.58
N GLY A 211 5.12 -23.35 18.97
CA GLY A 211 4.67 -22.80 20.24
C GLY A 211 5.09 -23.65 21.44
N SER A 212 5.18 -23.03 22.62
CA SER A 212 5.41 -23.76 23.87
C SER A 212 4.16 -24.52 24.33
N GLY A 213 4.35 -25.60 25.10
CA GLY A 213 3.28 -26.40 25.69
C GLY A 213 2.72 -27.51 24.79
N THR A 214 1.68 -28.19 25.30
CA THR A 214 0.99 -29.31 24.64
C THR A 214 0.21 -28.85 23.39
N LEU A 215 -0.04 -29.76 22.45
CA LEU A 215 -0.84 -29.47 21.26
C LEU A 215 -2.21 -28.86 21.60
N ARG A 216 -2.90 -29.42 22.61
CA ARG A 216 -4.17 -28.87 23.12
C ARG A 216 -4.03 -27.40 23.50
N ARG A 217 -2.97 -27.03 24.22
CA ARG A 217 -2.76 -25.63 24.65
C ARG A 217 -2.48 -24.69 23.47
N ARG A 218 -1.71 -25.15 22.49
CA ARG A 218 -1.45 -24.39 21.25
C ARG A 218 -2.75 -24.18 20.46
N LEU A 219 -3.59 -25.22 20.35
CA LEU A 219 -4.90 -25.13 19.72
C LEU A 219 -5.79 -24.10 20.41
N VAL A 220 -5.89 -24.13 21.75
CA VAL A 220 -6.71 -23.14 22.48
C VAL A 220 -6.20 -21.71 22.26
N LYS A 221 -4.87 -21.48 22.24
CA LYS A 221 -4.32 -20.15 21.94
C LYS A 221 -4.58 -19.72 20.50
N VAL A 222 -4.50 -20.64 19.54
CA VAL A 222 -4.89 -20.37 18.15
C VAL A 222 -6.36 -19.99 18.05
N THR A 223 -7.25 -20.74 18.71
CA THR A 223 -8.68 -20.43 18.76
C THR A 223 -8.93 -19.07 19.39
N ALA A 224 -8.27 -18.75 20.51
CA ALA A 224 -8.42 -17.45 21.17
C ALA A 224 -7.92 -16.29 20.29
N THR A 225 -6.78 -16.45 19.59
CA THR A 225 -6.28 -15.46 18.62
C THR A 225 -7.29 -15.26 17.49
N GLY A 226 -7.83 -16.34 16.92
CA GLY A 226 -8.83 -16.28 15.85
C GLY A 226 -10.15 -15.64 16.31
N ALA A 227 -10.64 -16.00 17.50
CA ALA A 227 -11.85 -15.42 18.08
C ALA A 227 -11.71 -13.92 18.35
N MET A 228 -10.55 -13.49 18.89
CA MET A 228 -10.28 -12.06 19.08
C MET A 228 -10.17 -11.31 17.76
N ALA A 229 -9.49 -11.90 16.75
CA ALA A 229 -9.42 -11.32 15.41
C ALA A 229 -10.81 -11.15 14.79
N LEU A 230 -11.67 -12.17 14.88
CA LEU A 230 -13.04 -12.10 14.41
C LEU A 230 -13.83 -11.01 15.14
N ALA A 231 -13.82 -11.00 16.47
CA ALA A 231 -14.55 -10.04 17.29
C ALA A 231 -14.19 -8.58 16.94
N VAL A 232 -12.89 -8.28 16.83
CA VAL A 232 -12.43 -6.93 16.48
C VAL A 232 -12.73 -6.60 15.01
N SER A 233 -12.57 -7.56 14.09
CA SER A 233 -12.90 -7.36 12.66
C SER A 233 -14.37 -6.99 12.45
N SER A 234 -15.27 -7.69 13.14
CA SER A 234 -16.71 -7.49 13.02
C SER A 234 -17.23 -6.27 13.80
N ALA A 235 -16.44 -5.65 14.66
CA ALA A 235 -16.91 -4.59 15.56
C ALA A 235 -17.55 -3.41 14.81
N TRP A 236 -16.88 -2.87 13.78
CA TRP A 236 -17.43 -1.77 12.99
C TRP A 236 -18.61 -2.22 12.11
N LEU A 237 -18.55 -3.43 11.53
CA LEU A 237 -19.64 -3.98 10.72
C LEU A 237 -20.93 -4.16 11.53
N VAL A 238 -20.81 -4.64 12.76
CA VAL A 238 -21.92 -4.78 13.70
C VAL A 238 -22.42 -3.40 14.13
N LEU A 239 -21.53 -2.46 14.42
CA LEU A 239 -21.92 -1.09 14.77
C LEU A 239 -22.81 -0.46 13.69
N VAL A 240 -22.40 -0.52 12.42
CA VAL A 240 -23.21 0.05 11.32
C VAL A 240 -24.50 -0.73 11.05
N ALA A 241 -24.55 -2.03 11.38
CA ALA A 241 -25.79 -2.79 11.23
C ALA A 241 -26.90 -2.36 12.21
N PHE A 242 -26.55 -1.78 13.36
CA PHE A 242 -27.52 -1.50 14.43
C PHE A 242 -27.71 -0.02 14.76
N VAL A 243 -26.83 0.88 14.32
CA VAL A 243 -27.00 2.32 14.54
C VAL A 243 -27.77 2.96 13.39
N SER A 244 -28.85 3.68 13.72
CA SER A 244 -29.63 4.52 12.79
C SER A 244 -29.06 5.94 12.68
N GLY A 245 -29.37 6.65 11.60
CA GLY A 245 -28.98 8.06 11.41
C GLY A 245 -27.48 8.28 11.14
N ARG A 246 -26.77 7.20 10.80
CA ARG A 246 -25.40 7.23 10.28
C ARG A 246 -25.40 7.44 8.76
N PRO A 247 -24.24 7.76 8.15
CA PRO A 247 -24.11 7.80 6.70
C PRO A 247 -24.43 6.47 6.04
N TYR A 248 -24.85 6.52 4.77
CA TYR A 248 -25.04 5.35 3.92
C TYR A 248 -23.71 4.61 3.69
N ILE A 249 -23.70 3.28 3.72
CA ILE A 249 -22.48 2.49 3.55
C ILE A 249 -22.11 2.34 2.06
N ASP A 250 -21.06 3.03 1.62
CA ASP A 250 -20.50 2.89 0.26
C ASP A 250 -20.04 1.43 -0.01
N GLY A 251 -19.98 1.05 -1.28
CA GLY A 251 -19.71 -0.33 -1.70
C GLY A 251 -20.89 -1.29 -1.43
N SER A 252 -22.10 -0.78 -1.23
CA SER A 252 -23.31 -1.59 -1.04
C SER A 252 -24.52 -0.97 -1.75
N THR A 253 -25.48 -1.79 -2.18
CA THR A 253 -26.79 -1.32 -2.67
C THR A 253 -27.87 -1.38 -1.59
N GLY A 254 -27.63 -2.13 -0.51
CA GLY A 254 -28.55 -2.28 0.62
C GLY A 254 -28.11 -1.63 1.93
N ASP A 255 -27.30 -0.57 1.89
CA ASP A 255 -26.77 0.13 3.09
C ASP A 255 -26.09 -0.81 4.12
N SER A 256 -25.24 -1.72 3.63
CA SER A 256 -24.74 -2.84 4.41
C SER A 256 -23.22 -2.92 4.43
N GLY A 257 -22.65 -2.81 5.64
CA GLY A 257 -21.22 -3.05 5.87
C GLY A 257 -20.77 -4.47 5.50
N PHE A 258 -21.63 -5.47 5.66
CA PHE A 258 -21.31 -6.85 5.29
C PHE A 258 -21.28 -7.05 3.78
N GLU A 259 -22.21 -6.43 3.05
CA GLU A 259 -22.20 -6.40 1.59
C GLU A 259 -20.94 -5.72 1.07
N MET A 260 -20.62 -4.53 1.60
CA MET A 260 -19.37 -3.82 1.30
C MET A 260 -18.12 -4.68 1.55
N ALA A 261 -18.06 -5.39 2.68
CA ALA A 261 -16.89 -6.17 3.05
C ALA A 261 -16.71 -7.44 2.21
N PHE A 262 -17.78 -8.23 2.03
CA PHE A 262 -17.67 -9.59 1.49
C PHE A 262 -18.13 -9.71 0.04
N VAL A 263 -19.06 -8.87 -0.41
CA VAL A 263 -19.53 -8.87 -1.80
C VAL A 263 -18.66 -7.91 -2.62
N TYR A 264 -18.65 -6.64 -2.28
CA TYR A 264 -17.93 -5.62 -3.05
C TYR A 264 -16.40 -5.77 -2.95
N ASN A 265 -15.85 -5.85 -1.74
CA ASN A 265 -14.39 -5.87 -1.54
C ASN A 265 -13.72 -7.25 -1.56
N LEU A 266 -14.45 -8.36 -1.36
CA LEU A 266 -13.87 -9.70 -1.43
C LEU A 266 -14.25 -10.41 -2.73
N TRP A 267 -15.54 -10.74 -2.91
CA TRP A 267 -15.98 -11.48 -4.08
C TRP A 267 -15.74 -10.69 -5.38
N GLY A 268 -16.05 -9.39 -5.34
CA GLY A 268 -15.74 -8.44 -6.40
C GLY A 268 -14.25 -8.25 -6.66
N ARG A 269 -13.33 -8.87 -5.91
CA ARG A 269 -11.88 -8.86 -6.18
C ARG A 269 -11.35 -10.18 -6.74
N VAL A 270 -12.12 -11.27 -6.72
CA VAL A 270 -11.67 -12.60 -7.20
C VAL A 270 -12.51 -13.18 -8.33
N SER A 271 -13.80 -12.83 -8.44
CA SER A 271 -14.71 -13.37 -9.44
C SER A 271 -14.70 -12.52 -10.71
N GLU A 272 -14.39 -13.09 -11.88
CA GLU A 272 -14.46 -12.39 -13.18
C GLU A 272 -15.86 -11.87 -13.48
N VAL A 273 -16.91 -12.60 -13.11
CA VAL A 273 -18.31 -12.20 -13.32
C VAL A 273 -18.68 -11.03 -12.41
N ALA A 274 -18.31 -11.08 -11.13
CA ALA A 274 -18.52 -9.94 -10.23
C ALA A 274 -17.65 -8.74 -10.64
N HIS A 275 -16.41 -8.98 -11.06
CA HIS A 275 -15.53 -7.97 -11.63
C HIS A 275 -16.07 -7.34 -12.90
N GLY A 276 -16.85 -8.08 -13.71
CA GLY A 276 -17.53 -7.63 -14.92
C GLY A 276 -18.82 -6.84 -14.67
N VAL A 277 -19.35 -6.85 -13.44
CA VAL A 277 -20.46 -5.99 -12.98
C VAL A 277 -19.95 -4.63 -12.46
N PHE A 278 -18.66 -4.52 -12.15
CA PHE A 278 -18.01 -3.33 -11.58
C PHE A 278 -16.91 -2.65 -12.44
N PRO A 279 -16.60 -2.96 -13.71
CA PRO A 279 -15.81 -2.06 -14.54
C PRO A 279 -16.77 -1.11 -15.28
N PRO A 280 -16.29 0.05 -15.74
CA PRO A 280 -17.09 0.89 -16.59
C PRO A 280 -17.22 0.16 -17.91
N VAL A 281 -18.45 -0.12 -18.29
CA VAL A 281 -18.81 -0.26 -19.68
C VAL A 281 -18.87 1.18 -20.19
N LEU A 282 -17.93 1.54 -21.06
CA LEU A 282 -18.05 2.77 -21.85
C LEU A 282 -19.44 2.75 -22.56
N PRO A 283 -20.04 3.90 -22.92
CA PRO A 283 -21.34 3.95 -23.61
C PRO A 283 -21.43 3.10 -24.89
N ASP A 284 -20.29 2.71 -25.46
CA ASP A 284 -20.12 1.81 -26.61
C ASP A 284 -19.94 0.32 -26.23
N GLY A 285 -20.07 -0.07 -24.96
CA GLY A 285 -19.93 -1.45 -24.53
C GLY A 285 -18.51 -1.85 -24.10
N MET A 286 -17.53 -0.97 -24.22
CA MET A 286 -16.12 -1.33 -24.03
C MET A 286 -15.70 -1.31 -22.54
N PRO A 287 -15.09 -2.37 -22.00
CA PRO A 287 -14.58 -2.35 -20.62
C PRO A 287 -13.44 -1.35 -20.49
N VAL A 288 -13.51 -0.45 -19.51
CA VAL A 288 -12.34 0.36 -19.18
C VAL A 288 -11.34 -0.49 -18.40
N PRO A 289 -10.08 -0.57 -18.82
CA PRO A 289 -9.09 -1.37 -18.12
C PRO A 289 -8.71 -0.69 -16.80
N LEU A 290 -9.48 -1.01 -15.75
CA LEU A 290 -9.17 -0.69 -14.36
C LEU A 290 -8.18 -1.67 -13.72
N ASP A 291 -7.82 -2.76 -14.42
CA ASP A 291 -6.72 -3.61 -13.99
C ASP A 291 -5.38 -2.93 -14.30
N HIS A 292 -4.78 -2.40 -13.23
CA HIS A 292 -3.44 -1.83 -13.23
C HIS A 292 -2.40 -2.85 -12.74
N GLY A 293 -2.83 -4.09 -12.48
CA GLY A 293 -1.99 -5.19 -12.03
C GLY A 293 -1.46 -6.06 -13.15
N GLY A 294 -1.98 -5.90 -14.37
CA GLY A 294 -1.76 -6.83 -15.48
C GLY A 294 -2.38 -8.21 -15.22
N PRO A 295 -2.28 -9.14 -16.20
CA PRO A 295 -2.97 -10.42 -16.15
C PRO A 295 -2.77 -11.19 -14.83
N ALA A 296 -3.86 -11.77 -14.32
CA ALA A 296 -3.81 -12.64 -13.15
C ALA A 296 -2.95 -13.87 -13.45
N GLY A 297 -2.19 -14.32 -12.45
CA GLY A 297 -1.36 -15.50 -12.57
C GLY A 297 -0.08 -15.46 -11.73
N VAL A 298 0.61 -16.60 -11.73
CA VAL A 298 1.85 -16.82 -10.95
C VAL A 298 2.97 -15.87 -11.38
N ALA A 299 2.97 -15.44 -12.64
CA ALA A 299 3.94 -14.51 -13.19
C ALA A 299 3.62 -13.03 -12.91
N ARG A 300 2.46 -12.70 -12.31
CA ARG A 300 2.03 -11.31 -12.09
C ARG A 300 3.07 -10.50 -11.33
N LEU A 301 3.65 -11.05 -10.26
CA LEU A 301 4.71 -10.37 -9.51
C LEU A 301 5.95 -10.03 -10.35
N PHE A 302 6.10 -10.54 -11.57
CA PHE A 302 7.23 -10.26 -12.45
C PHE A 302 6.82 -9.53 -13.73
N ASN A 303 5.55 -9.15 -13.91
CA ASN A 303 5.08 -8.45 -15.10
C ASN A 303 5.51 -6.97 -15.11
N ALA A 304 5.11 -6.24 -16.15
CA ALA A 304 5.53 -4.85 -16.35
C ALA A 304 4.83 -3.88 -15.40
N GLU A 305 3.66 -4.26 -14.90
CA GLU A 305 2.74 -3.42 -14.15
C GLU A 305 3.06 -3.40 -12.65
N VAL A 306 3.45 -4.54 -12.06
CA VAL A 306 3.70 -4.64 -10.61
C VAL A 306 5.11 -5.12 -10.26
N GLY A 307 5.85 -5.68 -11.23
CA GLY A 307 7.14 -6.31 -10.93
C GLY A 307 8.20 -5.33 -10.44
N ASP A 308 8.21 -4.12 -10.98
CA ASP A 308 9.12 -3.04 -10.59
C ASP A 308 8.73 -2.35 -9.26
N GLN A 309 7.61 -2.75 -8.66
CA GLN A 309 7.19 -2.20 -7.37
C GLN A 309 7.72 -2.99 -6.17
N VAL A 310 7.97 -4.30 -6.32
CA VAL A 310 8.34 -5.16 -5.18
C VAL A 310 9.35 -6.27 -5.52
N SER A 311 9.47 -6.69 -6.78
CA SER A 311 10.13 -7.97 -7.09
C SER A 311 11.64 -7.91 -7.26
N TRP A 312 12.24 -6.71 -7.15
CA TRP A 312 13.69 -6.50 -7.23
C TRP A 312 14.52 -7.51 -6.45
N LEU A 313 14.11 -7.83 -5.21
CA LEU A 313 14.81 -8.78 -4.34
C LEU A 313 14.08 -10.11 -4.18
N LEU A 314 13.01 -10.34 -4.93
CA LEU A 314 12.22 -11.56 -4.83
C LEU A 314 13.03 -12.81 -5.23
N PRO A 315 13.87 -12.82 -6.29
CA PRO A 315 14.74 -13.96 -6.58
C PRO A 315 15.71 -14.26 -5.43
N PHE A 316 16.32 -13.23 -4.84
CA PHE A 316 17.21 -13.37 -3.69
C PHE A 316 16.48 -13.96 -2.48
N ALA A 317 15.28 -13.46 -2.20
CA ALA A 317 14.42 -13.91 -1.10
C ALA A 317 13.99 -15.37 -1.27
N LEU A 318 13.58 -15.78 -2.48
CA LEU A 318 13.14 -17.16 -2.77
C LEU A 318 14.30 -18.16 -2.69
N ILE A 319 15.45 -17.85 -3.29
CA ILE A 319 16.64 -18.70 -3.19
C ILE A 319 17.16 -18.74 -1.75
N GLY A 320 17.13 -17.59 -1.06
CA GLY A 320 17.46 -17.46 0.36
C GLY A 320 16.55 -18.26 1.27
N LEU A 321 15.24 -18.28 0.99
CA LEU A 321 14.24 -19.11 1.68
C LEU A 321 14.56 -20.59 1.50
N LEU A 322 14.75 -21.05 0.27
CA LEU A 322 15.08 -22.46 -0.02
C LEU A 322 16.37 -22.88 0.69
N ALA A 323 17.45 -22.10 0.55
CA ALA A 323 18.72 -22.38 1.21
C ALA A 323 18.57 -22.34 2.75
N GLY A 324 17.87 -21.35 3.26
CA GLY A 324 17.58 -21.16 4.68
C GLY A 324 16.84 -22.33 5.30
N VAL A 325 15.78 -22.79 4.62
CA VAL A 325 14.99 -23.97 4.99
C VAL A 325 15.86 -25.22 4.97
N ILE A 326 16.56 -25.49 3.87
CA ILE A 326 17.44 -26.66 3.79
C ILE A 326 18.49 -26.65 4.91
N ALA A 327 19.11 -25.48 5.18
CA ALA A 327 20.09 -25.35 6.25
C ALA A 327 19.49 -25.54 7.64
N ALA A 328 18.32 -24.95 7.93
CA ALA A 328 17.70 -24.99 9.24
C ALA A 328 17.17 -26.39 9.59
N TRP A 329 16.67 -27.14 8.62
CA TRP A 329 16.18 -28.51 8.83
C TRP A 329 17.29 -29.57 8.80
N ARG A 330 18.45 -29.29 8.19
CA ARG A 330 19.65 -30.14 8.29
C ARG A 330 20.40 -30.00 9.62
N ARG A 331 20.21 -28.90 10.35
CA ARG A 331 20.74 -28.77 11.71
C ARG A 331 20.01 -29.79 12.59
N ARG A 332 20.67 -30.93 12.89
CA ARG A 332 20.19 -31.91 13.87
C ARG A 332 19.88 -31.17 15.17
N SER A 333 18.65 -31.31 15.65
CA SER A 333 18.26 -30.84 16.97
C SER A 333 19.00 -31.75 17.96
N ARG A 334 20.09 -31.26 18.56
CA ARG A 334 20.78 -32.00 19.62
C ARG A 334 19.88 -31.94 20.86
N ALA A 335 19.35 -33.11 21.22
CA ALA A 335 18.55 -33.44 22.40
C ALA A 335 17.09 -32.94 22.41
N ASP A 336 16.20 -33.74 21.83
CA ASP A 336 14.80 -33.80 22.27
C ASP A 336 14.74 -34.54 23.62
N ALA A 337 14.90 -33.80 24.71
CA ALA A 337 14.30 -34.19 25.98
C ALA A 337 12.84 -33.72 25.96
N PRO A 338 11.84 -34.58 26.25
CA PRO A 338 10.45 -34.16 26.29
C PRO A 338 10.26 -33.07 27.36
N GLY A 339 9.95 -31.84 26.94
CA GLY A 339 9.50 -30.77 27.84
C GLY A 339 10.41 -29.54 28.01
N THR A 340 11.59 -29.47 27.38
CA THR A 340 12.49 -28.31 27.53
C THR A 340 12.43 -27.31 26.36
N HIS A 341 12.34 -26.04 26.75
CA HIS A 341 12.13 -24.80 25.99
C HIS A 341 12.75 -24.65 24.58
N THR A 342 11.96 -23.98 23.72
CA THR A 342 12.26 -23.54 22.35
C THR A 342 13.73 -23.20 22.09
N THR A 343 14.39 -24.02 21.28
CA THR A 343 15.79 -23.81 20.91
C THR A 343 15.96 -22.66 19.92
N ASP A 344 17.18 -22.13 19.76
CA ASP A 344 17.52 -21.18 18.68
C ASP A 344 17.23 -21.77 17.28
N ALA A 345 17.29 -23.10 17.15
CA ALA A 345 16.92 -23.80 15.91
C ALA A 345 15.42 -23.69 15.61
N ASP A 346 14.55 -23.78 16.62
CA ASP A 346 13.10 -23.62 16.44
C ASP A 346 12.73 -22.17 16.12
N ALA A 347 13.45 -21.20 16.70
CA ALA A 347 13.29 -19.79 16.33
C ALA A 347 13.64 -19.54 14.87
N LEU A 348 14.69 -20.20 14.36
CA LEU A 348 15.09 -20.13 12.96
C LEU A 348 14.04 -20.76 12.04
N LYS A 349 13.58 -21.99 12.33
CA LYS A 349 12.54 -22.68 11.55
C LYS A 349 11.21 -21.90 11.56
N ALA A 350 10.83 -21.37 12.72
CA ALA A 350 9.63 -20.55 12.87
C ALA A 350 9.68 -19.27 12.03
N GLY A 351 10.84 -18.60 11.93
CA GLY A 351 10.96 -17.41 11.10
C GLY A 351 10.90 -17.72 9.61
N TRP A 352 11.49 -18.83 9.15
CA TRP A 352 11.33 -19.27 7.75
C TRP A 352 9.87 -19.61 7.41
N LEU A 353 9.17 -20.30 8.31
CA LEU A 353 7.75 -20.59 8.13
C LEU A 353 6.89 -19.32 8.14
N LEU A 354 7.17 -18.36 9.05
CA LEU A 354 6.44 -17.11 9.14
C LEU A 354 6.58 -16.27 7.86
N TRP A 355 7.82 -15.94 7.49
CA TRP A 355 8.07 -15.01 6.39
C TRP A 355 7.89 -15.67 5.02
N GLY A 356 8.21 -16.96 4.89
CA GLY A 356 7.89 -17.75 3.71
C GLY A 356 6.39 -17.91 3.53
N GLY A 357 5.68 -18.26 4.60
CA GLY A 357 4.23 -18.35 4.60
C GLY A 357 3.56 -17.02 4.26
N TRP A 358 4.03 -15.91 4.84
CA TRP A 358 3.58 -14.54 4.50
C TRP A 358 3.75 -14.25 3.02
N LEU A 359 4.95 -14.47 2.47
CA LEU A 359 5.22 -14.24 1.04
C LEU A 359 4.29 -15.08 0.16
N VAL A 360 4.06 -16.35 0.50
CA VAL A 360 3.19 -17.24 -0.26
C VAL A 360 1.73 -16.78 -0.21
N VAL A 361 1.16 -16.50 0.97
CA VAL A 361 -0.28 -16.17 1.07
C VAL A 361 -0.60 -14.83 0.43
N TYR A 362 0.23 -13.81 0.63
CA TYR A 362 0.01 -12.51 -0.01
C TYR A 362 0.39 -12.52 -1.49
N GLY A 363 1.43 -13.26 -1.87
CA GLY A 363 1.79 -13.45 -3.27
C GLY A 363 0.68 -14.13 -4.05
N ALA A 364 0.08 -15.19 -3.48
CA ALA A 364 -1.09 -15.86 -4.06
C ALA A 364 -2.32 -14.95 -4.12
N ALA A 365 -2.60 -14.15 -3.09
CA ALA A 365 -3.70 -13.19 -3.11
C ALA A 365 -3.53 -12.15 -4.24
N VAL A 366 -2.34 -11.55 -4.35
CA VAL A 366 -2.01 -10.59 -5.42
C VAL A 366 -2.06 -11.25 -6.79
N SER A 367 -1.58 -12.49 -6.93
CA SER A 367 -1.59 -13.23 -8.19
C SER A 367 -2.96 -13.73 -8.64
N SER A 368 -3.94 -13.86 -7.74
CA SER A 368 -5.26 -14.43 -8.05
C SER A 368 -6.38 -13.40 -8.19
N ALA A 369 -6.21 -12.18 -7.67
CA ALA A 369 -7.19 -11.12 -7.83
C ALA A 369 -7.34 -10.71 -9.30
N GLN A 370 -8.53 -10.32 -9.79
CA GLN A 370 -8.63 -9.88 -11.19
C GLN A 370 -8.29 -8.40 -11.38
N SER A 371 -8.42 -7.58 -10.34
CA SER A 371 -8.03 -6.18 -10.37
C SER A 371 -7.26 -5.83 -9.10
N ILE A 372 -6.05 -5.32 -9.28
CA ILE A 372 -5.20 -4.79 -8.21
C ILE A 372 -4.56 -3.49 -8.65
N HIS A 373 -4.11 -2.71 -7.67
CA HIS A 373 -3.19 -1.61 -7.88
C HIS A 373 -1.75 -2.04 -7.56
N PRO A 374 -0.72 -1.51 -8.24
CA PRO A 374 0.68 -1.89 -8.00
C PRO A 374 1.11 -1.68 -6.55
N TYR A 375 0.62 -0.64 -5.88
CA TYR A 375 0.94 -0.37 -4.47
C TYR A 375 0.40 -1.42 -3.48
N TYR A 376 -0.53 -2.28 -3.87
CA TYR A 376 -0.99 -3.40 -3.03
C TYR A 376 0.14 -4.37 -2.67
N THR A 377 1.20 -4.39 -3.48
CA THR A 377 2.40 -5.18 -3.22
C THR A 377 3.22 -4.70 -2.02
N SER A 378 2.96 -3.52 -1.47
CA SER A 378 3.65 -2.98 -0.28
C SER A 378 3.60 -3.96 0.91
N VAL A 379 2.52 -4.73 1.04
CA VAL A 379 2.35 -5.77 2.07
C VAL A 379 3.34 -6.94 1.97
N LEU A 380 3.96 -7.13 0.81
CA LEU A 380 5.01 -8.14 0.60
C LEU A 380 6.39 -7.66 1.08
N GLY A 381 6.59 -6.34 1.20
CA GLY A 381 7.85 -5.71 1.61
C GLY A 381 8.48 -6.33 2.87
N PRO A 382 7.73 -6.53 3.98
CA PRO A 382 8.25 -7.18 5.18
C PRO A 382 8.81 -8.59 4.93
N ALA A 383 8.09 -9.42 4.17
CA ALA A 383 8.49 -10.79 3.89
C ALA A 383 9.70 -10.85 2.95
N VAL A 384 9.71 -10.04 1.88
CA VAL A 384 10.86 -9.91 0.98
C VAL A 384 12.09 -9.46 1.76
N GLY A 385 11.97 -8.44 2.61
CA GLY A 385 13.06 -7.96 3.46
C GLY A 385 13.57 -9.01 4.44
N ALA A 386 12.67 -9.68 5.16
CA ALA A 386 13.04 -10.71 6.14
C ALA A 386 13.73 -11.92 5.50
N LEU A 387 13.23 -12.39 4.35
CA LEU A 387 13.80 -13.52 3.61
C LEU A 387 15.10 -13.14 2.92
N ALA A 388 15.23 -11.93 2.37
CA ALA A 388 16.49 -11.44 1.83
C ALA A 388 17.56 -11.32 2.92
N GLY A 389 17.22 -10.73 4.07
CA GLY A 389 18.14 -10.60 5.20
C GLY A 389 18.55 -11.94 5.79
N GLY A 390 17.58 -12.80 6.10
CA GLY A 390 17.84 -14.15 6.62
C GLY A 390 18.61 -15.01 5.62
N GLY A 391 18.25 -14.92 4.34
CA GLY A 391 18.87 -15.64 3.24
C GLY A 391 20.32 -15.23 3.05
N ALA A 392 20.61 -13.93 3.08
CA ALA A 392 21.97 -13.41 2.98
C ALA A 392 22.87 -13.98 4.09
N VAL A 393 22.37 -14.03 5.34
CA VAL A 393 23.11 -14.60 6.48
C VAL A 393 23.33 -16.10 6.30
N ALA A 394 22.27 -16.85 5.94
CA ALA A 394 22.34 -18.30 5.78
C ALA A 394 23.28 -18.72 4.64
N MET A 395 23.11 -18.14 3.45
CA MET A 395 23.91 -18.46 2.26
C MET A 395 25.37 -18.02 2.44
N ARG A 396 25.63 -16.87 3.07
CA ARG A 396 27.00 -16.44 3.39
C ARG A 396 27.68 -17.35 4.41
N GLY A 397 26.93 -17.84 5.40
CA GLY A 397 27.42 -18.85 6.34
C GLY A 397 27.85 -20.13 5.61
N ALA A 398 26.97 -20.65 4.74
CA ALA A 398 27.25 -21.81 3.91
C ALA A 398 28.46 -21.59 3.00
N TRP A 399 28.55 -20.43 2.33
CA TRP A 399 29.68 -20.03 1.48
C TRP A 399 31.01 -20.07 2.23
N ARG A 400 31.06 -19.48 3.43
CA ARG A 400 32.27 -19.43 4.29
C ARG A 400 32.68 -20.80 4.78
N SER A 401 31.72 -21.65 5.12
CA SER A 401 31.97 -23.04 5.51
C SER A 401 32.29 -23.97 4.34
N ARG A 402 32.32 -23.44 3.11
CA ARG A 402 32.49 -24.19 1.85
C ARG A 402 31.46 -25.29 1.59
N ALA A 403 30.34 -25.31 2.31
CA ALA A 403 29.23 -26.24 2.08
C ALA A 403 28.66 -26.08 0.65
N PRO A 404 28.10 -27.16 0.03
CA PRO A 404 27.51 -27.09 -1.30
C PRO A 404 26.43 -26.01 -1.42
N LEU A 405 25.63 -25.84 -0.36
CA LEU A 405 24.60 -24.80 -0.27
C LEU A 405 25.17 -23.38 -0.39
N GLY A 406 26.46 -23.17 -0.18
CA GLY A 406 27.08 -21.86 -0.39
C GLY A 406 26.89 -21.31 -1.81
N TRP A 407 26.81 -22.19 -2.82
CA TRP A 407 26.62 -21.80 -4.22
C TRP A 407 25.30 -21.10 -4.50
N THR A 408 24.32 -21.18 -3.59
CA THR A 408 23.09 -20.41 -3.72
C THR A 408 23.33 -18.91 -3.56
N LEU A 409 24.42 -18.46 -2.92
CA LEU A 409 24.73 -17.02 -2.80
C LEU A 409 25.03 -16.36 -4.16
N PRO A 410 26.02 -16.81 -4.96
CA PRO A 410 26.24 -16.24 -6.28
C PRO A 410 25.05 -16.46 -7.22
N ALA A 411 24.34 -17.58 -7.12
CA ALA A 411 23.12 -17.82 -7.89
C ALA A 411 22.02 -16.79 -7.57
N ALA A 412 21.81 -16.48 -6.29
CA ALA A 412 20.84 -15.47 -5.86
C ALA A 412 21.20 -14.07 -6.36
N VAL A 413 22.49 -13.69 -6.29
CA VAL A 413 22.96 -12.39 -6.80
C VAL A 413 22.81 -12.30 -8.32
N ALA A 414 23.17 -13.36 -9.06
CA ALA A 414 23.01 -13.40 -10.51
C ALA A 414 21.53 -13.30 -10.93
N ALA A 415 20.64 -14.07 -10.30
CA ALA A 415 19.21 -14.02 -10.58
C ALA A 415 18.60 -12.64 -10.27
N THR A 416 19.05 -12.01 -9.18
CA THR A 416 18.64 -10.65 -8.80
C THR A 416 19.11 -9.61 -9.81
N GLY A 417 20.39 -9.67 -10.23
CA GLY A 417 20.94 -8.77 -11.24
C GLY A 417 20.25 -8.93 -12.59
N ALA A 418 19.94 -10.16 -12.99
CA ALA A 418 19.20 -10.45 -14.22
C ALA A 418 17.77 -9.89 -14.18
N LEU A 419 17.03 -10.13 -13.08
CA LEU A 419 15.68 -9.56 -12.95
C LEU A 419 15.71 -8.03 -12.91
N ALA A 420 16.63 -7.43 -12.16
CA ALA A 420 16.78 -5.97 -12.12
C ALA A 420 17.07 -5.39 -13.51
N ALA A 421 17.87 -6.07 -14.34
CA ALA A 421 18.11 -5.67 -15.72
C ALA A 421 16.85 -5.73 -16.58
N VAL A 422 16.01 -6.76 -16.40
CA VAL A 422 14.71 -6.88 -17.09
C VAL A 422 13.77 -5.77 -16.66
N LEU A 423 13.65 -5.49 -15.35
CA LEU A 423 12.78 -4.44 -14.83
C LEU A 423 13.20 -3.06 -15.37
N VAL A 424 14.49 -2.74 -15.31
CA VAL A 424 15.02 -1.47 -15.86
C VAL A 424 14.87 -1.43 -17.38
N GLY A 425 15.12 -2.53 -18.08
CA GLY A 425 15.05 -2.62 -19.53
C GLY A 425 13.65 -2.36 -20.11
N ARG A 426 12.59 -2.70 -19.36
CA ARG A 426 11.20 -2.38 -19.74
C ARG A 426 10.93 -0.88 -19.78
N ALA A 427 11.66 -0.10 -18.98
CA ALA A 427 11.59 1.35 -18.93
C ALA A 427 12.63 2.01 -19.85
N GLY A 428 13.05 1.35 -20.94
CA GLY A 428 14.26 1.67 -21.71
C GLY A 428 14.41 3.13 -22.20
N SER A 429 13.32 3.88 -22.35
CA SER A 429 13.32 5.31 -22.70
C SER A 429 13.60 6.24 -21.51
N PHE A 430 13.33 5.80 -20.28
CA PHE A 430 13.46 6.62 -19.07
C PHE A 430 14.92 6.80 -18.64
N LEU A 431 15.72 5.73 -18.65
CA LEU A 431 17.14 5.76 -18.29
C LEU A 431 17.96 4.85 -19.22
N PRO A 432 18.28 5.31 -20.44
CA PRO A 432 19.04 4.52 -21.42
C PRO A 432 20.36 3.99 -20.84
N GLY A 433 20.62 2.69 -21.01
CA GLY A 433 21.85 2.04 -20.55
C GLY A 433 21.88 1.62 -19.07
N LEU A 434 20.92 2.04 -18.24
CA LEU A 434 20.90 1.67 -16.81
C LEU A 434 20.70 0.16 -16.58
N ALA A 435 20.07 -0.54 -17.52
CA ALA A 435 19.84 -1.99 -17.43
C ALA A 435 21.14 -2.82 -17.35
N ALA A 436 22.26 -2.30 -17.86
CA ALA A 436 23.56 -2.96 -17.76
C ALA A 436 24.17 -2.89 -16.35
N VAL A 437 23.87 -1.85 -15.58
CA VAL A 437 24.43 -1.61 -14.24
C VAL A 437 24.19 -2.76 -13.26
N PRO A 438 22.96 -3.29 -13.07
CA PRO A 438 22.75 -4.39 -12.14
C PRO A 438 23.43 -5.69 -12.58
N VAL A 439 23.54 -5.93 -13.90
CA VAL A 439 24.26 -7.09 -14.46
C VAL A 439 25.75 -6.98 -14.16
N VAL A 440 26.36 -5.85 -14.47
CA VAL A 440 27.79 -5.61 -14.19
C VAL A 440 28.05 -5.72 -12.68
N GLY A 441 27.19 -5.13 -11.85
CA GLY A 441 27.27 -5.28 -10.38
C GLY A 441 27.25 -6.73 -9.92
N ALA A 442 26.32 -7.52 -10.45
CA ALA A 442 26.17 -8.94 -10.11
C ALA A 442 27.40 -9.76 -10.57
N VAL A 443 27.90 -9.52 -11.78
CA VAL A 443 29.11 -10.17 -12.31
C VAL A 443 30.33 -9.83 -11.45
N VAL A 444 30.54 -8.54 -11.13
CA VAL A 444 31.63 -8.08 -10.28
C VAL A 444 31.56 -8.72 -8.89
N TYR A 445 30.37 -8.79 -8.30
CA TYR A 445 30.16 -9.44 -7.01
C TYR A 445 30.50 -10.95 -7.06
N CYS A 446 29.96 -11.66 -8.05
CA CYS A 446 30.18 -13.09 -8.24
C CYS A 446 31.65 -13.41 -8.53
N ALA A 447 32.33 -12.62 -9.36
CA ALA A 447 33.75 -12.75 -9.64
C ALA A 447 34.60 -12.56 -8.36
N ALA A 448 34.26 -11.56 -7.54
CA ALA A 448 34.96 -11.33 -6.27
C ALA A 448 34.73 -12.45 -5.24
N LEU A 449 33.53 -13.04 -5.22
CA LEU A 449 33.25 -14.24 -4.43
C LEU A 449 34.11 -15.42 -4.88
N LEU A 450 34.10 -15.73 -6.19
CA LEU A 450 34.85 -16.83 -6.79
C LEU A 450 36.35 -16.67 -6.56
N ALA A 451 36.91 -15.51 -6.88
CA ALA A 451 38.33 -15.21 -6.59
C ALA A 451 38.64 -15.45 -5.11
N GLY A 452 37.75 -15.01 -4.21
CA GLY A 452 37.91 -15.23 -2.78
C GLY A 452 37.88 -16.69 -2.33
N ARG A 453 37.20 -17.57 -3.07
CA ARG A 453 37.12 -19.00 -2.79
C ARG A 453 38.42 -19.75 -3.14
N TYR A 454 39.08 -19.33 -4.23
CA TYR A 454 40.21 -20.05 -4.82
C TYR A 454 41.59 -19.41 -4.56
N THR A 455 41.71 -18.08 -4.45
CA THR A 455 43.03 -17.41 -4.44
C THR A 455 43.52 -16.94 -3.07
N GLY A 456 42.65 -16.84 -2.07
CA GLY A 456 42.99 -16.54 -0.66
C GLY A 456 43.59 -15.15 -0.34
N ARG A 457 44.11 -14.41 -1.34
CA ARG A 457 44.81 -13.11 -1.20
C ARG A 457 43.86 -11.90 -1.30
N GLY A 458 44.28 -10.73 -0.80
CA GLY A 458 43.62 -9.43 -1.04
C GLY A 458 42.29 -9.18 -0.31
N ARG A 459 42.16 -9.57 0.97
CA ARG A 459 40.90 -9.46 1.75
C ARG A 459 40.27 -8.05 1.78
N GLY A 460 41.09 -7.00 1.80
CA GLY A 460 40.64 -5.60 1.80
C GLY A 460 40.01 -5.20 0.47
N VAL A 461 40.79 -5.30 -0.62
CA VAL A 461 40.34 -5.05 -2.00
C VAL A 461 39.09 -5.87 -2.32
N ARG A 462 39.04 -7.16 -1.95
CA ARG A 462 37.88 -8.01 -2.17
C ARG A 462 36.62 -7.53 -1.43
N ARG A 463 36.75 -7.01 -0.21
CA ARG A 463 35.60 -6.43 0.52
C ARG A 463 35.08 -5.19 -0.18
N VAL A 464 35.99 -4.35 -0.68
CA VAL A 464 35.63 -3.16 -1.46
C VAL A 464 34.91 -3.58 -2.74
N VAL A 465 35.47 -4.50 -3.52
CA VAL A 465 34.85 -5.00 -4.77
C VAL A 465 33.48 -5.65 -4.52
N MET A 466 33.33 -6.47 -3.47
CA MET A 466 32.01 -7.03 -3.11
C MET A 466 31.04 -5.94 -2.64
N GLY A 467 31.52 -4.91 -1.93
CA GLY A 467 30.71 -3.76 -1.55
C GLY A 467 30.20 -3.02 -2.78
N THR A 468 31.11 -2.69 -3.71
CA THR A 468 30.79 -2.04 -4.98
C THR A 468 29.84 -2.88 -5.82
N GLY A 469 30.09 -4.19 -5.99
CA GLY A 469 29.20 -5.09 -6.73
C GLY A 469 27.79 -5.12 -6.13
N ALA A 470 27.66 -5.20 -4.80
CA ALA A 470 26.36 -5.16 -4.14
C ALA A 470 25.65 -3.81 -4.31
N VAL A 471 26.39 -2.69 -4.21
CA VAL A 471 25.84 -1.35 -4.46
C VAL A 471 25.35 -1.24 -5.90
N LEU A 472 26.13 -1.67 -6.89
CA LEU A 472 25.73 -1.62 -8.30
C LEU A 472 24.52 -2.51 -8.60
N THR A 473 24.41 -3.69 -7.97
CA THR A 473 23.21 -4.55 -8.11
C THR A 473 21.96 -3.91 -7.50
N LEU A 474 22.09 -3.15 -6.40
CA LEU A 474 20.96 -2.57 -5.67
C LEU A 474 20.66 -1.12 -6.04
N ALA A 475 21.58 -0.42 -6.72
CA ALA A 475 21.40 0.97 -7.11
C ALA A 475 20.12 1.21 -7.93
N PRO A 476 19.74 0.35 -8.90
CA PRO A 476 18.48 0.50 -9.61
C PRO A 476 17.24 0.50 -8.73
N LEU A 477 17.19 -0.36 -7.70
CA LEU A 477 16.08 -0.39 -6.72
C LEU A 477 15.98 0.94 -5.96
N ALA A 478 17.12 1.49 -5.53
CA ALA A 478 17.16 2.77 -4.85
C ALA A 478 16.73 3.92 -5.79
N LEU A 479 17.22 3.94 -7.03
CA LEU A 479 16.84 4.91 -8.04
C LEU A 479 15.33 4.83 -8.37
N TRP A 480 14.79 3.62 -8.49
CA TRP A 480 13.35 3.42 -8.69
C TRP A 480 12.55 3.98 -7.53
N SER A 481 12.96 3.70 -6.30
CA SER A 481 12.29 4.25 -5.11
C SER A 481 12.38 5.78 -5.04
N LEU A 482 13.50 6.36 -5.46
CA LEU A 482 13.67 7.82 -5.52
C LEU A 482 12.80 8.48 -6.60
N SER A 483 12.41 7.76 -7.65
CA SER A 483 11.45 8.29 -8.63
C SER A 483 10.08 8.59 -8.02
N ALA A 484 9.75 8.00 -6.86
CA ALA A 484 8.56 8.36 -6.09
C ALA A 484 8.56 9.83 -5.62
N LEU A 485 9.72 10.50 -5.64
CA LEU A 485 9.87 11.92 -5.33
C LEU A 485 9.61 12.82 -6.53
N TYR A 486 9.45 12.25 -7.72
CA TYR A 486 9.25 12.99 -8.95
C TYR A 486 7.88 13.68 -8.95
N THR A 487 7.87 14.96 -9.30
CA THR A 487 6.63 15.71 -9.50
C THR A 487 6.05 15.36 -10.86
N PRO A 488 4.77 14.96 -10.95
CA PRO A 488 4.14 14.65 -12.22
C PRO A 488 4.23 15.84 -13.19
N PRO A 489 4.58 15.61 -14.48
CA PRO A 489 4.89 16.69 -15.42
C PRO A 489 3.65 17.42 -15.94
N ASN A 490 2.46 16.85 -15.72
CA ASN A 490 1.18 17.42 -16.11
C ASN A 490 0.06 16.91 -15.19
N ALA A 491 -1.13 17.52 -15.31
CA ALA A 491 -2.29 17.19 -14.49
C ALA A 491 -2.72 15.72 -14.66
N LEU A 492 -2.59 15.15 -15.85
CA LEU A 492 -2.98 13.77 -16.13
C LEU A 492 -2.10 12.75 -15.38
N ALA A 493 -0.78 12.95 -15.38
CA ALA A 493 0.14 12.14 -14.60
C ALA A 493 -0.11 12.30 -13.09
N ALA A 494 -0.45 13.52 -12.65
CA ALA A 494 -0.81 13.77 -11.25
C ALA A 494 -2.08 13.00 -10.85
N PHE A 495 -3.09 12.98 -11.72
CA PHE A 495 -4.32 12.21 -11.52
C PHE A 495 -4.05 10.72 -11.34
N PHE A 496 -3.32 10.10 -12.29
CA PHE A 496 -3.01 8.68 -12.18
C PHE A 496 -2.22 8.37 -10.91
N MET A 497 -1.31 9.24 -10.47
CA MET A 497 -0.64 9.09 -9.18
C MET A 497 -1.59 9.17 -7.97
N THR A 498 -2.75 9.83 -8.04
CA THR A 498 -3.70 9.83 -6.92
C THR A 498 -4.50 8.53 -6.81
N PHE A 499 -4.79 7.84 -7.92
CA PHE A 499 -5.60 6.62 -7.96
C PHE A 499 -4.76 5.34 -8.01
N ASP A 500 -3.72 5.34 -8.81
CA ASP A 500 -2.85 4.21 -9.07
C ASP A 500 -1.36 4.56 -8.90
N PRO A 501 -0.95 4.91 -7.68
CA PRO A 501 0.42 5.33 -7.43
C PRO A 501 1.42 4.18 -7.60
N ALA A 502 2.39 4.43 -8.46
CA ALA A 502 3.50 3.53 -8.76
C ALA A 502 4.82 4.31 -8.81
N ALA A 503 5.92 3.64 -8.48
CA ALA A 503 7.26 4.14 -8.68
C ALA A 503 7.74 3.82 -10.10
N GLY A 504 8.69 4.57 -10.61
CA GLY A 504 9.21 4.45 -11.96
C GLY A 504 8.62 5.51 -12.89
N PRO A 505 9.01 5.50 -14.17
CA PRO A 505 8.36 6.35 -15.15
C PRO A 505 6.88 6.01 -15.25
N PRO A 506 6.01 6.99 -15.57
CA PRO A 506 4.66 6.67 -16.02
C PRO A 506 4.77 5.69 -17.19
N PRO A 507 3.90 4.66 -17.28
CA PRO A 507 3.89 3.79 -18.43
C PRO A 507 3.78 4.65 -19.68
N ALA A 508 4.66 4.42 -20.66
CA ALA A 508 4.50 4.95 -22.01
C ALA A 508 3.28 4.26 -22.63
N ARG A 509 2.07 4.62 -22.17
CA ARG A 509 0.88 4.35 -22.95
C ARG A 509 1.04 5.20 -24.20
N GLU A 510 1.32 4.54 -25.32
CA GLU A 510 1.09 5.11 -26.63
C GLU A 510 -0.23 5.88 -26.55
N GLU A 511 -0.20 7.14 -26.98
CA GLU A 511 -1.40 7.87 -27.39
C GLU A 511 -2.14 6.94 -28.35
N ARG A 512 -3.07 6.11 -27.84
CA ARG A 512 -4.01 5.43 -28.71
C ARG A 512 -4.70 6.56 -29.46
N ALA A 513 -4.60 6.52 -30.78
CA ALA A 513 -5.26 7.43 -31.68
C ALA A 513 -6.68 7.71 -31.16
N GLU A 514 -7.04 8.99 -31.10
CA GLU A 514 -8.39 9.42 -30.72
C GLU A 514 -9.41 8.54 -31.47
N PRO A 515 -10.36 7.87 -30.78
CA PRO A 515 -11.38 7.11 -31.48
C PRO A 515 -12.16 8.05 -32.41
N ASP A 516 -12.51 7.55 -33.60
CA ASP A 516 -13.24 8.32 -34.63
C ASP A 516 -14.56 8.87 -34.07
N ARG A 517 -14.73 10.19 -34.14
CA ARG A 517 -15.65 11.01 -33.32
C ARG A 517 -16.96 11.38 -34.00
N THR A 518 -17.37 10.66 -35.03
CA THR A 518 -18.50 11.06 -35.89
C THR A 518 -19.88 10.53 -35.46
N GLN A 519 -19.99 9.82 -34.33
CA GLN A 519 -21.24 9.14 -33.93
C GLN A 519 -21.71 9.37 -32.47
N GLU A 520 -21.18 10.35 -31.73
CA GLU A 520 -21.67 10.61 -30.36
C GLU A 520 -22.87 11.59 -30.33
N PRO A 521 -23.91 11.33 -29.51
CA PRO A 521 -25.04 12.23 -29.36
C PRO A 521 -24.60 13.59 -28.79
N GLU A 522 -25.07 14.68 -29.41
CA GLU A 522 -24.83 16.04 -28.91
C GLU A 522 -25.33 16.20 -27.47
N GLY A 523 -24.43 16.59 -26.55
CA GLY A 523 -24.80 17.02 -25.21
C GLY A 523 -24.29 16.17 -24.04
N LEU A 524 -23.56 15.08 -24.28
CA LEU A 524 -22.92 14.28 -23.22
C LEU A 524 -21.38 14.28 -23.30
N PRO A 525 -20.69 14.25 -22.15
CA PRO A 525 -19.23 14.16 -22.09
C PRO A 525 -18.57 12.94 -22.72
N ALA A 526 -17.48 13.17 -23.47
CA ALA A 526 -16.58 12.13 -23.95
C ALA A 526 -15.99 11.31 -22.78
N THR A 527 -15.88 10.01 -22.98
CA THR A 527 -15.67 9.04 -21.90
C THR A 527 -14.31 9.10 -21.22
N VAL A 528 -13.25 9.43 -21.94
CA VAL A 528 -11.89 9.59 -21.37
C VAL A 528 -11.76 10.90 -20.60
N ASP A 529 -12.46 11.94 -21.04
CA ASP A 529 -12.47 13.25 -20.39
C ASP A 529 -13.15 13.21 -19.02
N GLN A 530 -14.15 12.33 -18.83
CA GLN A 530 -14.78 12.06 -17.53
C GLN A 530 -13.79 11.60 -16.45
N TRP A 531 -12.67 10.96 -16.83
CA TRP A 531 -11.64 10.50 -15.90
C TRP A 531 -10.79 11.66 -15.37
N MET A 532 -10.65 12.74 -16.13
CA MET A 532 -9.52 13.64 -15.95
C MET A 532 -9.85 14.91 -15.15
N THR A 533 -10.94 14.97 -14.38
CA THR A 533 -11.24 16.16 -13.55
C THR A 533 -10.42 16.12 -12.24
N VAL A 534 -9.10 16.34 -12.38
CA VAL A 534 -8.06 16.18 -11.32
C VAL A 534 -8.16 17.24 -10.22
N GLY A 535 -8.94 18.28 -10.44
CA GLY A 535 -9.07 19.39 -9.52
C GLY A 535 -10.46 20.00 -9.66
N ALA A 536 -10.94 20.54 -8.55
CA ALA A 536 -12.13 21.37 -8.57
C ALA A 536 -11.84 22.61 -9.42
N ASP A 537 -12.64 22.82 -10.47
CA ASP A 537 -12.51 23.99 -11.34
C ASP A 537 -12.78 25.27 -10.52
N PRO A 538 -11.79 26.16 -10.37
CA PRO A 538 -11.96 27.36 -9.55
C PRO A 538 -13.08 28.29 -10.04
N LYS A 539 -13.31 28.37 -11.37
CA LYS A 539 -14.38 29.18 -11.96
C LYS A 539 -15.75 28.58 -11.64
N LEU A 540 -15.86 27.26 -11.61
CA LEU A 540 -17.10 26.58 -11.22
C LEU A 540 -17.40 26.81 -9.73
N VAL A 541 -16.37 26.69 -8.89
CA VAL A 541 -16.49 26.96 -7.46
C VAL A 541 -16.92 28.40 -7.21
N ALA A 542 -16.30 29.37 -7.89
CA ALA A 542 -16.68 30.78 -7.80
C ALA A 542 -18.13 30.99 -8.28
N TYR A 543 -18.50 30.41 -9.43
CA TYR A 543 -19.85 30.50 -9.98
C TYR A 543 -20.92 30.05 -8.97
N ILE A 544 -20.69 28.90 -8.32
CA ILE A 544 -21.58 28.33 -7.30
C ILE A 544 -21.63 29.25 -6.08
N LYS A 545 -20.47 29.65 -5.52
CA LYS A 545 -20.41 30.46 -4.29
C LYS A 545 -21.05 31.84 -4.46
N GLU A 546 -20.87 32.49 -5.60
CA GLU A 546 -21.48 33.79 -5.91
C GLU A 546 -23.01 33.74 -6.04
N ARG A 547 -23.57 32.58 -6.38
CA ARG A 547 -25.00 32.39 -6.66
C ARG A 547 -25.71 31.55 -5.60
N SER A 548 -24.97 31.04 -4.62
CA SER A 548 -25.55 30.42 -3.45
C SER A 548 -26.29 31.48 -2.63
N SER A 549 -27.43 31.09 -2.08
CA SER A 549 -28.32 31.94 -1.29
C SER A 549 -28.57 31.36 0.10
N GLY A 550 -27.63 30.53 0.60
CA GLY A 550 -27.71 29.89 1.90
C GLY A 550 -28.30 28.48 1.87
N GLU A 551 -28.24 27.78 0.73
CA GLU A 551 -28.59 26.37 0.63
C GLU A 551 -27.79 25.54 1.65
N GLU A 552 -28.36 24.42 2.11
CA GLU A 552 -27.66 23.51 3.02
C GLU A 552 -26.50 22.79 2.32
N TYR A 553 -26.63 22.54 1.03
CA TYR A 553 -25.63 21.87 0.21
C TYR A 553 -25.22 22.78 -0.95
N ASP A 554 -23.92 22.94 -1.12
CA ASP A 554 -23.38 23.83 -2.15
C ASP A 554 -23.50 23.18 -3.54
N LEU A 555 -23.41 21.85 -3.60
CA LEU A 555 -23.40 21.08 -4.84
C LEU A 555 -23.86 19.64 -4.60
N ALA A 556 -24.53 19.03 -5.56
CA ALA A 556 -24.62 17.57 -5.66
C ALA A 556 -23.92 17.07 -6.93
N THR A 557 -23.28 15.90 -6.87
CA THR A 557 -22.61 15.31 -8.03
C THR A 557 -22.75 13.79 -8.08
N THR A 558 -22.34 13.18 -9.18
CA THR A 558 -22.64 11.79 -9.54
C THR A 558 -22.11 10.75 -8.55
N ALA A 559 -20.88 10.95 -8.06
CA ALA A 559 -20.14 9.98 -7.26
C ALA A 559 -19.15 10.67 -6.32
N THR A 560 -18.63 9.91 -5.36
CA THR A 560 -17.61 10.40 -4.41
C THR A 560 -16.32 10.84 -5.12
N THR A 561 -15.91 10.18 -6.20
CA THR A 561 -14.74 10.55 -7.00
C THR A 561 -14.86 11.95 -7.60
N ALA A 562 -16.05 12.33 -8.08
CA ALA A 562 -16.33 13.66 -8.60
C ALA A 562 -16.45 14.71 -7.49
N ALA A 563 -16.95 14.34 -6.31
CA ALA A 563 -17.10 15.24 -5.16
C ALA A 563 -15.76 15.55 -4.46
N ALA A 564 -14.84 14.59 -4.43
CA ALA A 564 -13.66 14.63 -3.56
C ALA A 564 -12.78 15.89 -3.74
N PRO A 565 -12.47 16.35 -4.97
CA PRO A 565 -11.65 17.55 -5.15
C PRO A 565 -12.30 18.83 -4.59
N TYR A 566 -13.64 18.95 -4.67
CA TYR A 566 -14.38 20.11 -4.17
C TYR A 566 -14.42 20.14 -2.64
N ILE A 567 -14.60 18.97 -2.01
CA ILE A 567 -14.56 18.82 -0.54
C ILE A 567 -13.14 19.12 -0.02
N TRP A 568 -12.12 18.49 -0.58
CA TRP A 568 -10.73 18.64 -0.11
C TRP A 568 -10.19 20.06 -0.28
N THR A 569 -10.29 20.61 -1.48
CA THR A 569 -9.62 21.87 -1.84
C THR A 569 -10.44 23.10 -1.45
N HIS A 570 -11.77 23.05 -1.59
CA HIS A 570 -12.63 24.24 -1.43
C HIS A 570 -13.59 24.19 -0.24
N ARG A 571 -13.58 23.10 0.53
CA ARG A 571 -14.43 22.89 1.71
C ARG A 571 -15.92 23.05 1.41
N MET A 572 -16.31 22.61 0.22
CA MET A 572 -17.72 22.64 -0.17
C MET A 572 -18.47 21.48 0.47
N ARG A 573 -19.72 21.73 0.88
CA ARG A 573 -20.68 20.72 1.29
C ARG A 573 -21.27 20.09 0.03
N VAL A 574 -20.57 19.08 -0.49
CA VAL A 574 -20.94 18.39 -1.73
C VAL A 574 -21.60 17.07 -1.41
N ILE A 575 -22.82 16.85 -1.91
CA ILE A 575 -23.48 15.54 -1.83
C ILE A 575 -22.99 14.65 -2.98
N PRO A 576 -22.29 13.54 -2.71
CA PRO A 576 -22.10 12.48 -3.69
C PRO A 576 -23.39 11.66 -3.78
N MET A 577 -24.14 11.81 -4.87
CA MET A 577 -25.42 11.12 -5.05
C MET A 577 -25.26 9.59 -5.12
N GLY A 578 -24.07 9.12 -5.50
CA GLY A 578 -23.67 7.72 -5.43
C GLY A 578 -22.29 7.55 -4.79
N GLY A 579 -21.92 6.29 -4.56
CA GLY A 579 -20.67 5.88 -3.92
C GLY A 579 -19.42 6.01 -4.79
N PHE A 580 -18.31 5.37 -4.41
CA PHE A 580 -17.07 5.32 -5.22
C PHE A 580 -17.33 4.82 -6.64
N ALA A 581 -18.21 3.83 -6.74
CA ALA A 581 -18.70 3.24 -7.98
C ALA A 581 -19.81 4.07 -8.64
N GLY A 582 -20.43 5.04 -7.94
CA GLY A 582 -21.63 5.74 -8.40
C GLY A 582 -22.92 4.90 -8.36
N THR A 583 -22.83 3.61 -8.01
CA THR A 583 -23.96 2.67 -7.98
C THR A 583 -24.74 2.68 -6.67
N ALA A 584 -24.13 3.17 -5.58
CA ALA A 584 -24.82 3.25 -4.30
C ALA A 584 -26.06 4.18 -4.41
N PRO A 585 -27.24 3.75 -3.96
CA PRO A 585 -28.45 4.58 -3.90
C PRO A 585 -28.46 5.54 -2.70
N ALA A 586 -27.33 6.20 -2.39
CA ALA A 586 -27.20 7.08 -1.22
C ALA A 586 -28.14 8.30 -1.30
N LEU A 587 -28.32 8.85 -2.50
CA LEU A 587 -29.42 9.77 -2.82
C LEU A 587 -30.21 9.19 -4.01
N THR A 588 -31.52 9.02 -3.86
CA THR A 588 -32.41 8.60 -4.96
C THR A 588 -32.87 9.81 -5.78
N ALA A 589 -33.51 9.57 -6.94
CA ALA A 589 -34.11 10.66 -7.71
C ALA A 589 -35.19 11.42 -6.92
N ASP A 590 -36.00 10.70 -6.14
CA ASP A 590 -37.03 11.30 -5.27
C ASP A 590 -36.40 12.11 -4.13
N GLY A 591 -35.35 11.58 -3.48
CA GLY A 591 -34.63 12.33 -2.45
C GLY A 591 -33.94 13.59 -3.01
N LEU A 592 -33.43 13.51 -4.24
CA LEU A 592 -32.91 14.67 -4.95
C LEU A 592 -34.00 15.71 -5.20
N ALA A 593 -35.18 15.28 -5.65
CA ALA A 593 -36.34 16.14 -5.85
C ALA A 593 -36.79 16.82 -4.55
N GLU A 594 -36.79 16.08 -3.44
CA GLU A 594 -37.12 16.61 -2.12
C GLU A 594 -36.13 17.71 -1.68
N LEU A 595 -34.83 17.47 -1.80
CA LEU A 595 -33.80 18.46 -1.43
C LEU A 595 -33.90 19.74 -2.26
N VAL A 596 -34.18 19.60 -3.56
CA VAL A 596 -34.39 20.73 -4.47
C VAL A 596 -35.68 21.47 -4.12
N GLY A 597 -36.80 20.76 -3.96
CA GLY A 597 -38.10 21.34 -3.62
C GLY A 597 -38.13 22.03 -2.27
N ALA A 598 -37.35 21.55 -1.30
CA ALA A 598 -37.15 22.19 0.00
C ALA A 598 -36.17 23.39 -0.05
N GLY A 599 -35.58 23.71 -1.21
CA GLY A 599 -34.59 24.77 -1.35
C GLY A 599 -33.25 24.49 -0.68
N ARG A 600 -33.00 23.24 -0.26
CA ARG A 600 -31.77 22.79 0.43
C ARG A 600 -30.62 22.50 -0.53
N LEU A 601 -30.93 22.27 -1.80
CA LEU A 601 -29.98 22.05 -2.89
C LEU A 601 -30.42 22.82 -4.14
N ARG A 602 -29.47 23.41 -4.85
CA ARG A 602 -29.72 24.15 -6.10
C ARG A 602 -28.93 23.62 -7.27
N PHE A 603 -27.62 23.46 -7.09
CA PHE A 603 -26.72 23.11 -8.17
C PHE A 603 -26.43 21.61 -8.21
N VAL A 604 -26.54 21.04 -9.40
CA VAL A 604 -26.19 19.63 -9.64
C VAL A 604 -25.17 19.57 -10.77
N LEU A 605 -24.02 18.95 -10.51
CA LEU A 605 -22.98 18.69 -11.51
C LEU A 605 -23.06 17.23 -11.94
N ILE A 606 -23.56 16.99 -13.15
CA ILE A 606 -23.51 15.68 -13.78
C ILE A 606 -22.20 15.56 -14.56
N GLY A 607 -21.33 14.65 -14.14
CA GLY A 607 -20.05 14.40 -14.79
C GLY A 607 -19.16 13.55 -13.91
N GLY A 608 -17.93 13.28 -14.36
CA GLY A 608 -16.99 12.45 -13.63
C GLY A 608 -17.28 10.95 -13.66
N PHE A 609 -16.45 10.19 -12.96
CA PHE A 609 -16.48 8.72 -12.94
C PHE A 609 -17.67 8.19 -12.11
N ALA A 610 -18.69 7.67 -12.79
CA ALA A 610 -19.77 6.90 -12.16
C ALA A 610 -20.21 5.77 -13.12
N TYR A 611 -20.35 4.54 -12.61
CA TYR A 611 -20.84 3.43 -13.43
C TYR A 611 -22.33 3.60 -13.73
N ASN A 612 -22.75 3.21 -14.93
CA ASN A 612 -24.16 3.15 -15.29
C ASN A 612 -24.86 2.08 -14.43
N SER A 613 -25.71 2.54 -13.53
CA SER A 613 -26.68 1.73 -12.80
C SER A 613 -28.06 2.34 -13.02
N ASP A 614 -29.12 1.56 -12.86
CA ASP A 614 -30.49 2.05 -13.01
C ASP A 614 -30.72 3.30 -12.14
N THR A 615 -30.29 3.26 -10.88
CA THR A 615 -30.36 4.41 -9.97
C THR A 615 -29.59 5.64 -10.47
N ALA A 616 -28.40 5.45 -11.03
CA ALA A 616 -27.61 6.56 -11.57
C ALA A 616 -28.26 7.17 -12.83
N LEU A 617 -28.86 6.32 -13.67
CA LEU A 617 -29.59 6.74 -14.86
C LEU A 617 -30.89 7.48 -14.49
N GLU A 618 -31.64 7.00 -13.48
CA GLU A 618 -32.84 7.65 -12.96
C GLU A 618 -32.54 9.06 -12.44
N ARG A 619 -31.51 9.22 -11.60
CA ARG A 619 -31.07 10.55 -11.12
C ARG A 619 -30.71 11.48 -12.28
N LYS A 620 -29.93 10.97 -13.23
CA LYS A 620 -29.52 11.75 -14.40
C LYS A 620 -30.73 12.19 -15.22
N ALA A 621 -31.67 11.28 -15.48
CA ALA A 621 -32.91 11.57 -16.20
C ALA A 621 -33.73 12.63 -15.47
N TRP A 622 -33.86 12.52 -14.15
CA TRP A 622 -34.57 13.50 -13.34
C TRP A 622 -33.94 14.91 -13.44
N VAL A 623 -32.62 15.03 -13.30
CA VAL A 623 -31.93 16.34 -13.40
C VAL A 623 -32.11 16.96 -14.77
N VAL A 624 -31.98 16.17 -15.84
CA VAL A 624 -32.15 16.66 -17.23
C VAL A 624 -33.58 17.12 -17.48
N ALA A 625 -34.57 16.44 -16.90
CA ALA A 625 -35.98 16.79 -17.07
C ALA A 625 -36.42 18.01 -16.24
N ASN A 626 -35.83 18.22 -15.06
CA ASN A 626 -36.34 19.19 -14.07
C ASN A 626 -35.42 20.41 -13.85
N CYS A 627 -34.17 20.37 -14.31
CA CYS A 627 -33.20 21.43 -14.05
C CYS A 627 -32.73 22.11 -15.35
N ARG A 628 -32.39 23.39 -15.25
CA ARG A 628 -31.85 24.15 -16.38
C ARG A 628 -30.35 23.93 -16.50
N ARG A 629 -29.90 23.41 -17.66
CA ARG A 629 -28.47 23.30 -17.96
C ARG A 629 -27.83 24.68 -18.10
N ILE A 630 -26.70 24.88 -17.42
CA ILE A 630 -25.89 26.10 -17.52
C ILE A 630 -24.86 25.95 -18.66
N PRO A 631 -24.69 26.95 -19.54
CA PRO A 631 -23.65 26.92 -20.56
C PRO A 631 -22.23 26.87 -19.94
N ALA A 632 -21.39 25.95 -20.44
CA ALA A 632 -20.05 25.71 -19.90
C ALA A 632 -19.19 26.98 -19.77
N ALA A 633 -19.23 27.86 -20.77
CA ALA A 633 -18.47 29.12 -20.77
C ALA A 633 -18.76 30.04 -19.55
N GLN A 634 -19.90 29.86 -18.88
CA GLN A 634 -20.23 30.62 -17.68
C GLN A 634 -19.51 30.13 -16.43
N TYR A 635 -19.21 28.84 -16.33
CA TYR A 635 -18.69 28.22 -15.12
C TYR A 635 -17.32 27.56 -15.28
N THR A 636 -16.78 27.44 -16.50
CA THR A 636 -15.47 26.83 -16.72
C THR A 636 -14.80 27.42 -17.96
N ASP A 637 -13.48 27.63 -17.86
CA ASP A 637 -12.58 27.85 -19.01
C ASP A 637 -11.71 26.62 -19.28
N ASN A 638 -11.85 25.58 -18.45
CA ASN A 638 -11.15 24.33 -18.60
C ASN A 638 -11.88 23.49 -19.63
N ALA A 639 -11.29 23.35 -20.83
CA ALA A 639 -11.83 22.55 -21.92
C ALA A 639 -12.18 21.11 -21.49
N LEU A 640 -11.44 20.56 -20.52
CA LEU A 640 -11.67 19.23 -20.00
C LEU A 640 -12.91 19.18 -19.11
N THR A 641 -13.04 20.10 -18.16
CA THR A 641 -14.25 20.22 -17.32
C THR A 641 -15.49 20.49 -18.17
N ALA A 642 -15.36 21.36 -19.19
CA ALA A 642 -16.43 21.70 -20.13
C ALA A 642 -16.89 20.48 -20.95
N ARG A 643 -15.97 19.56 -21.26
CA ARG A 643 -16.25 18.31 -21.96
C ARG A 643 -16.62 17.17 -21.03
N SER A 644 -16.20 17.17 -19.77
CA SER A 644 -16.32 16.03 -18.84
C SER A 644 -17.55 16.10 -17.93
N SER A 645 -18.17 17.29 -17.84
CA SER A 645 -19.22 17.58 -16.87
C SER A 645 -20.19 18.67 -17.35
N ALA A 646 -21.41 18.62 -16.84
CA ALA A 646 -22.47 19.58 -17.10
C ALA A 646 -23.08 20.06 -15.78
N LEU A 647 -23.09 21.38 -15.58
CA LEU A 647 -23.73 22.02 -14.43
C LEU A 647 -25.22 22.31 -14.73
N PHE A 648 -26.06 22.04 -13.74
CA PHE A 648 -27.50 22.32 -13.78
C PHE A 648 -27.91 23.19 -12.60
N ASP A 649 -28.86 24.09 -12.85
CA ASP A 649 -29.55 24.91 -11.86
C ASP A 649 -30.98 24.40 -11.73
N CYS A 650 -31.32 23.83 -10.58
CA CYS A 650 -32.58 23.14 -10.33
C CYS A 650 -33.65 24.02 -9.66
N ARG A 651 -33.45 25.34 -9.62
CA ARG A 651 -34.41 26.30 -9.09
C ARG A 651 -35.38 26.84 -10.13
#